data_AF-D7FRT2-F1
#
_entry.id   AF-D7FRT2-F1
#
_cell.length_a   1.000
_cell.length_b   1.000
_cell.length_c   1.000
_cell.angle_alpha   90.00
_cell.angle_beta   90.00
_cell.angle_gamma   90.00
#
_symmetry.space_group_name_H-M   'P 1'
#
loop_
_entity.id
_entity.type
_entity.pdbx_description
1 polymer ?
#
loop_
_entity_poly.entity_id
_entity_poly.type
_entity_poly.pdbx_seq_one_letter_code
_entity_poly.pdbx_strand_id
1 'polypeptide(L)'
;MAVRRLLTMPARGGAFFGFAIVVLVALVTWGIIALVEVAEDNNSSSDSGDFADSRDVDSDLQALLDDASPGDTIYIPAGTHDVSLTTVVDGTEDEPITIRNELGTSAEDCVLRGDDRARVLEVLHNHYIIQGFTIDGDDGSGDYKEQLLYIEGSRDPSEVDGVDSSITGVNVQGMVLKNAGKECLRIRYFATNCVVQVNEIGPCGIQDFQQDSDGSNGEGVYIGTALNQIDEKNGDDVVDECTGIVVMNNEIDTQGSEGVDIKEGSYGNVVYGNTIRGQMDEETGGISLRGDENIVVDNHVIDGSGTCIRVGGFEEDGVQYGEDNEVYENTLDGCLNSAVKVNESPQLICDNTVILAADPTDDELRGGEGITDGNGQSYAVVRGDAAEEFTDTVSAACTGDKTVFFLPDHYTAPDDEEVETTEDEDTTDDGEDEAGVVASDSYEYIGCYNDDTQNSLLPVLALDDDDNMSVEKCIAACVSEGSQYAGIKEGNECRCGDDVDYTLHGTGTCNFSCTGSDETVCGGEYAFDLYEIHGDGGVDGVVSSDTDDQGDDTGGVGSDEENENDTSSNHDTTDGYTESVVVVQGDDDEDEDPDSVDDDDDTVLVTGGTHMGCYEDYDSDPILDFLYEDEDTLTPASCIESCREEGEELAGVQGGSQCWCGTTDDYTRYGTGTCNFSCSGDSEQTCGGRESANVWTVD
;
A
#
# COMPACT_ATOMS: atom_id res chain seq x y z
N MET A 1 -32.23 -41.83 35.78
CA MET A 1 -33.19 -42.78 36.39
C MET A 1 -34.60 -42.36 36.01
N ALA A 2 -35.38 -43.30 35.43
CA ALA A 2 -36.85 -43.33 35.26
C ALA A 2 -37.55 -42.10 34.62
N VAL A 3 -37.91 -42.08 33.33
CA VAL A 3 -38.91 -42.88 32.57
C VAL A 3 -40.39 -42.49 32.85
N ARG A 4 -41.12 -42.28 31.73
CA ARG A 4 -42.58 -42.48 31.48
C ARG A 4 -43.54 -41.33 31.88
N ARG A 5 -44.61 -40.98 31.15
CA ARG A 5 -45.26 -41.42 29.88
C ARG A 5 -46.53 -40.55 29.70
N LEU A 6 -46.83 -40.04 28.50
CA LEU A 6 -47.89 -40.49 27.54
C LEU A 6 -49.31 -39.87 27.67
N LEU A 7 -49.84 -39.49 26.48
CA LEU A 7 -51.25 -39.47 26.00
C LEU A 7 -52.14 -38.28 26.44
N THR A 8 -53.08 -37.69 25.67
CA THR A 8 -53.65 -37.90 24.32
C THR A 8 -54.65 -36.74 24.02
N MET A 9 -54.76 -36.38 22.73
CA MET A 9 -55.83 -35.62 22.02
C MET A 9 -57.30 -35.99 22.40
N PRO A 10 -58.37 -35.19 22.13
CA PRO A 10 -58.73 -34.71 20.77
C PRO A 10 -59.48 -33.36 20.60
N ALA A 11 -59.52 -32.94 19.33
CA ALA A 11 -60.21 -31.77 18.77
C ALA A 11 -61.75 -31.82 18.84
N ARG A 12 -62.39 -30.63 18.88
CA ARG A 12 -63.60 -30.27 18.08
C ARG A 12 -64.09 -28.83 18.35
N GLY A 13 -64.03 -28.00 17.31
CA GLY A 13 -65.17 -27.22 16.80
C GLY A 13 -65.57 -25.91 17.49
N GLY A 14 -65.34 -24.80 16.78
CA GLY A 14 -66.43 -23.91 16.37
C GLY A 14 -66.71 -22.67 17.20
N ALA A 15 -66.34 -21.53 16.60
CA ALA A 15 -67.00 -20.23 16.69
C ALA A 15 -66.94 -19.46 18.02
N PHE A 16 -65.93 -18.59 18.16
CA PHE A 16 -66.13 -17.22 18.65
C PHE A 16 -65.09 -16.30 17.97
N PHE A 17 -65.25 -16.14 16.67
CA PHE A 17 -64.69 -15.03 15.90
C PHE A 17 -65.43 -13.76 16.35
N GLY A 18 -64.70 -12.78 16.89
CA GLY A 18 -65.28 -11.48 17.26
C GLY A 18 -65.08 -11.05 18.72
N PHE A 19 -63.92 -11.32 19.32
CA PHE A 19 -63.48 -10.56 20.51
C PHE A 19 -61.94 -10.44 20.66
N ALA A 20 -61.14 -11.03 19.77
CA ALA A 20 -59.68 -11.06 19.89
C ALA A 20 -58.92 -9.93 19.17
N ILE A 21 -59.60 -9.05 18.42
CA ILE A 21 -58.95 -7.94 17.68
C ILE A 21 -58.88 -6.64 18.51
N VAL A 22 -59.61 -6.54 19.63
CA VAL A 22 -59.57 -5.35 20.51
C VAL A 22 -58.58 -5.51 21.69
N VAL A 23 -58.06 -6.71 21.93
CA VAL A 23 -57.06 -6.96 23.00
C VAL A 23 -55.62 -7.01 22.45
N LEU A 24 -55.43 -7.26 21.15
CA LEU A 24 -54.10 -7.24 20.52
C LEU A 24 -53.61 -5.82 20.15
N VAL A 25 -54.50 -4.83 20.00
CA VAL A 25 -54.09 -3.42 19.78
C VAL A 25 -53.76 -2.70 21.10
N ALA A 26 -54.20 -3.23 22.25
CA ALA A 26 -53.87 -2.68 23.57
C ALA A 26 -52.60 -3.28 24.21
N LEU A 27 -52.03 -4.35 23.64
CA LEU A 27 -50.74 -4.90 24.07
C LEU A 27 -49.57 -4.45 23.19
N VAL A 28 -49.84 -3.88 22.02
CA VAL A 28 -48.82 -3.31 21.10
C VAL A 28 -48.54 -1.82 21.41
N THR A 29 -49.34 -1.17 22.25
CA THR A 29 -49.12 0.23 22.70
C THR A 29 -48.66 0.36 24.15
N TRP A 30 -48.54 -0.75 24.89
CA TRP A 30 -47.98 -0.79 26.26
C TRP A 30 -46.68 -1.61 26.37
N GLY A 31 -46.18 -2.15 25.25
CA GLY A 31 -44.83 -2.72 25.13
C GLY A 31 -43.78 -1.76 24.55
N ILE A 32 -44.17 -0.51 24.24
CA ILE A 32 -43.29 0.50 23.61
C ILE A 32 -43.07 1.72 24.53
N ILE A 33 -43.53 1.68 25.78
CA ILE A 33 -43.25 2.74 26.78
C ILE A 33 -42.88 2.07 28.11
N ALA A 34 -41.71 1.43 28.13
CA ALA A 34 -40.99 1.03 29.34
C ALA A 34 -39.61 0.48 28.94
N LEU A 35 -38.73 1.36 28.42
CA LEU A 35 -37.28 1.16 28.36
C LEU A 35 -36.56 2.51 28.16
N VAL A 36 -37.07 3.56 28.84
CA VAL A 36 -36.37 4.83 29.05
C VAL A 36 -36.68 5.24 30.49
N GLU A 37 -35.89 4.73 31.42
CA GLU A 37 -35.57 5.35 32.72
C GLU A 37 -34.56 4.46 33.47
N VAL A 38 -33.30 4.89 33.39
CA VAL A 38 -32.26 4.92 34.43
C VAL A 38 -32.36 3.83 35.51
N ALA A 39 -31.49 2.84 35.38
CA ALA A 39 -30.93 2.12 36.52
C ALA A 39 -29.41 2.27 36.46
N GLU A 40 -28.91 3.26 37.18
CA GLU A 40 -27.55 3.29 37.72
C GLU A 40 -27.38 2.06 38.62
N ASP A 41 -26.51 1.11 38.24
CA ASP A 41 -25.65 0.35 39.17
C ASP A 41 -24.67 -0.57 38.41
N ASN A 42 -23.43 -0.09 38.30
CA ASN A 42 -22.14 -0.81 38.40
C ASN A 42 -21.85 -1.99 37.45
N ASN A 43 -21.34 -1.69 36.25
CA ASN A 43 -20.23 -2.41 35.64
C ASN A 43 -19.34 -1.39 34.92
N SER A 44 -18.10 -1.25 35.36
CA SER A 44 -17.10 -0.32 34.81
C SER A 44 -16.66 -0.80 33.42
N SER A 45 -17.03 -0.06 32.38
CA SER A 45 -16.35 -0.02 31.09
C SER A 45 -16.10 1.45 30.79
N SER A 46 -14.85 1.78 30.53
CA SER A 46 -14.27 3.12 30.39
C SER A 46 -14.64 3.75 29.04
N ASP A 47 -15.93 4.00 28.79
CA ASP A 47 -16.33 4.97 27.77
C ASP A 47 -16.08 6.38 28.34
N SER A 48 -15.13 7.10 27.74
CA SER A 48 -14.66 8.40 28.20
C SER A 48 -15.79 9.44 28.29
N GLY A 49 -15.89 10.05 29.46
CA GLY A 49 -16.93 11.00 29.81
C GLY A 49 -16.73 12.38 29.16
N ASP A 50 -17.86 12.98 28.80
CA ASP A 50 -18.10 14.40 28.56
C ASP A 50 -17.07 15.30 29.29
N PHE A 51 -16.12 15.87 28.54
CA PHE A 51 -15.12 16.84 29.02
C PHE A 51 -15.78 18.20 29.32
N ALA A 52 -16.73 18.20 30.25
CA ALA A 52 -17.35 19.40 30.78
C ALA A 52 -16.85 19.64 32.21
N ASP A 53 -16.08 20.74 32.37
CA ASP A 53 -15.74 21.46 33.62
C ASP A 53 -14.27 21.36 34.07
N SER A 54 -13.42 22.23 33.50
CA SER A 54 -12.18 22.78 34.08
C SER A 54 -11.24 21.83 34.85
N ARG A 55 -11.13 20.56 34.44
CA ARG A 55 -10.11 19.63 34.91
C ARG A 55 -8.91 19.70 33.98
N ASP A 56 -7.75 19.39 34.55
CA ASP A 56 -6.45 19.43 33.89
C ASP A 56 -6.40 18.26 32.90
N VAL A 57 -6.85 18.52 31.67
CA VAL A 57 -7.02 17.53 30.58
C VAL A 57 -5.75 16.70 30.38
N ASP A 58 -4.59 17.34 30.56
CA ASP A 58 -3.27 16.72 30.41
C ASP A 58 -3.03 15.64 31.47
N SER A 59 -3.47 15.87 32.72
CA SER A 59 -3.36 14.87 33.80
C SER A 59 -4.33 13.70 33.65
N ASP A 60 -5.38 13.86 32.85
CA ASP A 60 -6.41 12.84 32.63
C ASP A 60 -6.02 11.86 31.50
N LEU A 61 -5.18 12.28 30.53
CA LEU A 61 -4.80 11.43 29.39
C LEU A 61 -4.00 10.18 29.78
N GLN A 62 -2.96 10.32 30.62
CA GLN A 62 -2.23 9.15 31.12
C GLN A 62 -3.12 8.29 32.03
N ALA A 63 -4.04 8.89 32.79
CA ALA A 63 -4.94 8.12 33.64
C ALA A 63 -5.91 7.25 32.82
N LEU A 64 -6.31 7.69 31.61
CA LEU A 64 -7.08 6.85 30.69
C LEU A 64 -6.28 5.65 30.21
N LEU A 65 -4.99 5.83 29.88
CA LEU A 65 -4.10 4.72 29.56
C LEU A 65 -3.91 3.78 30.75
N ASP A 66 -3.73 4.32 31.95
CA ASP A 66 -3.55 3.54 33.19
C ASP A 66 -4.74 2.60 33.48
N ASP A 67 -5.95 2.96 33.02
CA ASP A 67 -7.18 2.20 33.19
C ASP A 67 -7.58 1.39 31.93
N ALA A 68 -6.81 1.45 30.84
CA ALA A 68 -7.16 0.83 29.56
C ALA A 68 -7.20 -0.71 29.62
N SER A 69 -8.01 -1.30 28.76
CA SER A 69 -8.11 -2.74 28.49
C SER A 69 -8.08 -3.00 26.97
N PRO A 70 -7.73 -4.23 26.51
CA PRO A 70 -7.84 -4.60 25.09
C PRO A 70 -9.17 -4.16 24.48
N GLY A 71 -9.11 -3.55 23.29
CA GLY A 71 -10.27 -3.00 22.57
C GLY A 71 -10.68 -1.58 22.97
N ASP A 72 -10.12 -1.02 24.06
CA ASP A 72 -10.43 0.36 24.45
C ASP A 72 -9.88 1.38 23.45
N THR A 73 -10.57 2.51 23.34
CA THR A 73 -10.13 3.67 22.55
C THR A 73 -9.92 4.88 23.44
N ILE A 74 -8.71 5.44 23.37
CA ILE A 74 -8.28 6.65 24.06
C ILE A 74 -8.30 7.79 23.06
N TYR A 75 -9.12 8.80 23.33
CA TYR A 75 -9.24 9.99 22.49
C TYR A 75 -8.34 11.11 23.01
N ILE A 76 -7.48 11.66 22.14
CA ILE A 76 -6.75 12.90 22.35
C ILE A 76 -7.70 14.05 22.02
N PRO A 77 -8.10 14.89 23.00
CA PRO A 77 -9.01 16.01 22.75
C PRO A 77 -8.44 17.01 21.76
N ALA A 78 -9.31 17.80 21.14
CA ALA A 78 -8.89 18.95 20.35
C ALA A 78 -8.12 19.96 21.22
N GLY A 79 -6.97 20.40 20.73
CA GLY A 79 -6.07 21.32 21.41
C GLY A 79 -4.63 20.83 21.42
N THR A 80 -3.81 21.58 22.16
CA THR A 80 -2.40 21.26 22.37
C THR A 80 -2.19 20.82 23.80
N HIS A 81 -1.56 19.67 23.99
CA HIS A 81 -1.38 19.00 25.27
C HIS A 81 0.11 18.82 25.58
N ASP A 82 0.54 19.41 26.69
CA ASP A 82 1.95 19.36 27.16
C ASP A 82 2.14 18.16 28.09
N VAL A 83 1.85 16.97 27.55
CA VAL A 83 1.93 15.70 28.26
C VAL A 83 2.65 14.68 27.42
N SER A 84 3.51 13.89 28.06
CA SER A 84 4.04 12.69 27.45
C SER A 84 3.22 11.47 27.92
N LEU A 85 3.10 10.45 27.10
CA LEU A 85 2.27 9.27 27.38
C LEU A 85 3.10 8.00 27.32
N THR A 86 2.72 7.01 28.12
CA THR A 86 3.31 5.69 28.11
C THR A 86 2.20 4.64 28.20
N THR A 87 2.19 3.70 27.25
CA THR A 87 1.27 2.56 27.30
C THR A 87 1.60 1.65 28.49
N VAL A 88 0.60 0.99 29.08
CA VAL A 88 0.76 0.25 30.35
C VAL A 88 0.28 -1.20 30.32
N VAL A 89 -0.41 -1.60 29.24
CA VAL A 89 -1.04 -2.92 29.11
C VAL A 89 -1.06 -3.31 27.64
N ASP A 90 -0.93 -4.60 27.34
CA ASP A 90 -1.06 -5.12 25.99
C ASP A 90 -2.52 -5.04 25.52
N GLY A 91 -2.73 -4.65 24.27
CA GLY A 91 -3.90 -5.06 23.50
C GLY A 91 -3.76 -6.51 23.05
N THR A 92 -4.69 -6.96 22.21
CA THR A 92 -4.59 -8.24 21.51
C THR A 92 -4.80 -8.03 20.02
N GLU A 93 -4.43 -8.99 19.19
CA GLU A 93 -4.65 -8.93 17.74
C GLU A 93 -6.12 -8.66 17.38
N ASP A 94 -7.05 -9.35 18.05
CA ASP A 94 -8.50 -9.16 17.85
C ASP A 94 -9.07 -7.89 18.52
N GLU A 95 -8.44 -7.44 19.61
CA GLU A 95 -8.88 -6.30 20.42
C GLU A 95 -7.70 -5.35 20.68
N PRO A 96 -7.22 -4.63 19.66
CA PRO A 96 -6.13 -3.68 19.82
C PRO A 96 -6.58 -2.47 20.64
N ILE A 97 -5.66 -1.86 21.37
CA ILE A 97 -5.94 -0.60 22.09
C ILE A 97 -5.64 0.56 21.14
N THR A 98 -6.61 1.45 20.96
CA THR A 98 -6.48 2.56 20.01
C THR A 98 -6.20 3.87 20.75
N ILE A 99 -5.17 4.61 20.35
CA ILE A 99 -4.98 6.02 20.73
C ILE A 99 -5.24 6.85 19.48
N ARG A 100 -6.21 7.75 19.52
CA ARG A 100 -6.62 8.52 18.33
C ARG A 100 -7.04 9.94 18.63
N ASN A 101 -7.12 10.79 17.61
CA ASN A 101 -7.76 12.10 17.72
C ASN A 101 -9.25 12.02 18.09
N GLU A 102 -9.74 13.10 18.70
CA GLU A 102 -11.15 13.36 18.95
C GLU A 102 -11.98 13.20 17.65
N LEU A 103 -13.18 12.64 17.77
CA LEU A 103 -14.03 12.43 16.60
C LEU A 103 -14.43 13.76 15.95
N GLY A 104 -14.29 13.83 14.62
CA GLY A 104 -14.63 15.01 13.83
C GLY A 104 -13.54 16.08 13.80
N THR A 105 -12.33 15.76 14.25
CA THR A 105 -11.15 16.63 14.13
C THR A 105 -10.16 16.06 13.11
N SER A 106 -9.20 16.88 12.66
CA SER A 106 -8.05 16.42 11.87
C SER A 106 -6.83 16.14 12.77
N ALA A 107 -5.74 15.63 12.18
CA ALA A 107 -4.50 15.43 12.91
C ALA A 107 -3.92 16.72 13.50
N GLU A 108 -4.08 17.86 12.82
CA GLU A 108 -3.58 19.16 13.26
C GLU A 108 -4.37 19.74 14.45
N ASP A 109 -5.62 19.33 14.63
CA ASP A 109 -6.48 19.80 15.71
C ASP A 109 -6.12 19.17 17.06
N CYS A 110 -5.49 17.99 17.07
CA CYS A 110 -5.15 17.22 18.27
C CYS A 110 -3.63 17.06 18.36
N VAL A 111 -2.97 17.85 19.22
CA VAL A 111 -1.50 17.94 19.27
C VAL A 111 -0.95 17.52 20.62
N LEU A 112 -0.05 16.52 20.64
CA LEU A 112 0.77 16.18 21.81
C LEU A 112 2.17 16.81 21.67
N ARG A 113 2.64 17.53 22.69
CA ARG A 113 3.99 18.14 22.69
C ARG A 113 4.97 17.55 23.70
N GLY A 114 4.49 16.67 24.56
CA GLY A 114 5.30 16.07 25.63
C GLY A 114 5.48 16.98 26.84
N ASP A 115 5.79 16.35 27.97
CA ASP A 115 6.18 17.02 29.22
C ASP A 115 7.72 17.19 29.30
N ASP A 116 8.30 17.32 30.50
CA ASP A 116 9.76 17.45 30.68
C ASP A 116 10.57 16.19 30.26
N ARG A 117 9.89 15.10 29.84
CA ARG A 117 10.54 13.91 29.27
C ARG A 117 11.12 14.16 27.88
N ALA A 118 12.11 13.34 27.54
CA ALA A 118 12.75 13.37 26.23
C ALA A 118 11.85 12.83 25.11
N ARG A 119 10.90 11.95 25.45
CA ARG A 119 9.99 11.26 24.53
C ARG A 119 8.57 11.74 24.72
N VAL A 120 7.80 11.88 23.64
CA VAL A 120 6.39 12.29 23.74
C VAL A 120 5.48 11.08 23.97
N LEU A 121 5.51 10.06 23.11
CA LEU A 121 4.70 8.85 23.27
C LEU A 121 5.58 7.60 23.27
N GLU A 122 5.51 6.82 24.36
CA GLU A 122 6.22 5.56 24.54
C GLU A 122 5.25 4.36 24.47
N VAL A 123 5.37 3.56 23.41
CA VAL A 123 4.60 2.32 23.20
C VAL A 123 5.49 1.14 23.60
N LEU A 124 5.10 0.47 24.68
CA LEU A 124 5.87 -0.56 25.39
C LEU A 124 5.12 -1.90 25.45
N HIS A 125 3.98 -1.97 24.77
CA HIS A 125 2.97 -3.03 24.88
C HIS A 125 2.41 -3.38 23.51
N ASN A 126 1.91 -4.60 23.37
CA ASN A 126 1.49 -5.16 22.08
C ASN A 126 0.16 -4.58 21.57
N HIS A 127 -0.06 -4.68 20.27
CA HIS A 127 -1.34 -4.46 19.59
C HIS A 127 -1.97 -3.09 19.91
N TYR A 128 -1.24 -2.04 19.58
CA TYR A 128 -1.73 -0.66 19.64
C TYR A 128 -1.98 -0.11 18.25
N ILE A 129 -3.07 0.64 18.09
CA ILE A 129 -3.29 1.49 16.91
C ILE A 129 -3.12 2.95 17.36
N ILE A 130 -2.14 3.64 16.79
CA ILE A 130 -1.84 5.04 17.06
C ILE A 130 -2.22 5.82 15.80
N GLN A 131 -3.27 6.65 15.86
CA GLN A 131 -3.82 7.21 14.62
C GLN A 131 -4.36 8.63 14.67
N GLY A 132 -4.13 9.37 13.59
CA GLY A 132 -4.92 10.56 13.27
C GLY A 132 -4.64 11.80 14.10
N PHE A 133 -3.53 11.89 14.84
CA PHE A 133 -3.17 13.07 15.64
C PHE A 133 -1.72 13.53 15.42
N THR A 134 -1.41 14.76 15.83
CA THR A 134 -0.06 15.33 15.70
C THR A 134 0.76 15.05 16.96
N ILE A 135 2.03 14.67 16.78
CA ILE A 135 3.06 14.80 17.80
C ILE A 135 4.05 15.86 17.35
N ASP A 136 4.19 16.93 18.14
CA ASP A 136 5.04 18.08 17.82
C ASP A 136 6.13 18.23 18.89
N GLY A 137 7.39 18.03 18.50
CA GLY A 137 8.51 18.14 19.42
C GLY A 137 8.86 19.56 19.86
N ASP A 138 8.28 20.60 19.25
CA ASP A 138 8.48 22.00 19.63
C ASP A 138 7.54 22.42 20.78
N ASP A 139 8.07 22.46 22.01
CA ASP A 139 7.31 22.95 23.16
C ASP A 139 7.23 24.51 23.23
N GLY A 140 7.82 25.21 22.26
CA GLY A 140 7.85 26.66 22.14
C GLY A 140 8.91 27.33 23.02
N SER A 141 9.72 26.56 23.75
CA SER A 141 10.84 27.07 24.54
C SER A 141 12.10 27.31 23.71
N GLY A 142 12.18 26.72 22.51
CA GLY A 142 13.38 26.62 21.68
C GLY A 142 14.18 25.34 21.91
N ASP A 143 13.81 24.52 22.89
CA ASP A 143 14.25 23.13 23.04
C ASP A 143 13.23 22.20 22.34
N TYR A 144 13.71 21.05 21.87
CA TYR A 144 12.91 20.08 21.12
C TYR A 144 12.96 18.72 21.80
N LYS A 145 11.85 17.97 21.79
CA LYS A 145 11.81 16.59 22.30
C LYS A 145 12.73 15.70 21.49
N GLU A 146 13.49 14.81 22.13
CA GLU A 146 14.47 13.97 21.43
C GLU A 146 13.77 13.05 20.43
N GLN A 147 12.80 12.25 20.89
CA GLN A 147 11.97 11.38 20.03
C GLN A 147 10.49 11.66 20.21
N LEU A 148 9.72 11.59 19.12
CA LEU A 148 8.27 11.86 19.16
C LEU A 148 7.51 10.59 19.52
N LEU A 149 7.72 9.53 18.75
CA LEU A 149 7.10 8.22 18.97
C LEU A 149 8.17 7.15 19.17
N TYR A 150 8.09 6.45 20.29
CA TYR A 150 9.08 5.46 20.70
C TYR A 150 8.42 4.12 20.98
N ILE A 151 8.60 3.17 20.07
CA ILE A 151 8.13 1.80 20.15
C ILE A 151 9.30 0.95 20.63
N GLU A 152 9.22 0.45 21.85
CA GLU A 152 10.29 -0.32 22.47
C GLU A 152 9.75 -1.56 23.16
N GLY A 153 10.36 -2.69 22.81
CA GLY A 153 10.29 -3.90 23.57
C GLY A 153 10.64 -3.70 25.04
N SER A 154 9.71 -3.97 25.94
CA SER A 154 9.93 -3.78 27.39
C SER A 154 10.27 -5.08 28.14
N ARG A 155 10.30 -6.21 27.42
CA ARG A 155 10.43 -7.56 27.98
C ARG A 155 11.67 -8.24 27.41
N ASP A 156 12.44 -8.90 28.26
CA ASP A 156 13.53 -9.75 27.81
C ASP A 156 12.91 -10.95 27.06
N PRO A 157 13.27 -11.21 25.78
CA PRO A 157 12.76 -12.34 25.01
C PRO A 157 12.99 -13.69 25.71
N SER A 158 14.04 -13.79 26.54
CA SER A 158 14.33 -14.99 27.33
C SER A 158 13.44 -15.18 28.56
N GLU A 159 12.68 -14.14 28.96
CA GLU A 159 11.71 -14.21 30.07
C GLU A 159 10.30 -14.63 29.60
N VAL A 160 10.06 -14.74 28.28
CA VAL A 160 8.80 -15.17 27.68
C VAL A 160 9.02 -16.48 26.92
N ASP A 161 8.60 -17.61 27.51
CA ASP A 161 8.76 -18.95 26.92
C ASP A 161 7.95 -19.06 25.61
N GLY A 162 8.63 -19.02 24.45
CA GLY A 162 8.04 -19.30 23.13
C GLY A 162 7.50 -18.09 22.35
N VAL A 163 7.98 -16.86 22.62
CA VAL A 163 7.66 -15.68 21.80
C VAL A 163 8.97 -14.98 21.42
N ASP A 164 9.37 -15.07 20.15
CA ASP A 164 10.57 -14.41 19.58
C ASP A 164 10.37 -12.88 19.41
N SER A 165 9.47 -12.28 20.19
CA SER A 165 9.08 -10.87 20.10
C SER A 165 8.87 -10.31 21.49
N SER A 166 9.38 -9.11 21.72
CA SER A 166 9.17 -8.40 22.98
C SER A 166 8.13 -7.27 22.88
N ILE A 167 7.80 -6.87 21.65
CA ILE A 167 6.64 -6.03 21.31
C ILE A 167 6.16 -6.35 19.90
N THR A 168 4.85 -6.44 19.68
CA THR A 168 4.30 -6.74 18.35
C THR A 168 2.97 -6.06 18.02
N GLY A 169 2.65 -5.94 16.74
CA GLY A 169 1.32 -5.54 16.26
C GLY A 169 1.01 -4.06 16.46
N VAL A 170 2.01 -3.19 16.56
CA VAL A 170 1.79 -1.74 16.68
C VAL A 170 1.58 -1.14 15.29
N ASN A 171 0.46 -0.47 15.07
CA ASN A 171 0.14 0.24 13.84
C ASN A 171 0.13 1.76 14.08
N VAL A 172 0.91 2.51 13.31
CA VAL A 172 1.02 3.97 13.35
C VAL A 172 0.49 4.52 12.02
N GLN A 173 -0.62 5.26 12.06
CA GLN A 173 -1.29 5.68 10.82
C GLN A 173 -1.95 7.06 10.82
N GLY A 174 -1.88 7.78 9.71
CA GLY A 174 -2.54 9.09 9.58
C GLY A 174 -2.00 10.13 10.58
N MET A 175 -0.76 9.97 11.03
CA MET A 175 -0.13 10.84 12.02
C MET A 175 0.63 11.98 11.35
N VAL A 176 0.79 13.08 12.06
CA VAL A 176 1.76 14.13 11.75
C VAL A 176 2.83 14.13 12.83
N LEU A 177 4.05 13.73 12.51
CA LEU A 177 5.19 13.70 13.43
C LEU A 177 6.17 14.80 13.01
N LYS A 178 6.29 15.87 13.80
CA LYS A 178 7.11 17.02 13.40
C LYS A 178 7.95 17.60 14.52
N ASN A 179 9.01 18.29 14.11
CA ASN A 179 9.92 19.02 14.96
C ASN A 179 10.64 18.12 15.99
N ALA A 180 11.10 16.94 15.59
CA ALA A 180 11.89 16.11 16.48
C ALA A 180 13.29 16.72 16.66
N GLY A 181 13.80 16.67 17.89
CA GLY A 181 15.16 17.04 18.22
C GLY A 181 16.18 16.06 17.64
N LYS A 182 15.86 14.75 17.65
CA LYS A 182 16.62 13.65 17.04
C LYS A 182 15.69 12.86 16.11
N GLU A 183 15.61 11.53 16.24
CA GLU A 183 14.75 10.70 15.40
C GLU A 183 13.25 10.95 15.67
N CYS A 184 12.43 11.02 14.61
CA CYS A 184 11.00 11.25 14.77
C CYS A 184 10.28 10.02 15.35
N LEU A 185 10.51 8.84 14.75
CA LEU A 185 9.93 7.57 15.17
C LEU A 185 11.04 6.53 15.35
N ARG A 186 11.07 5.88 16.51
CA ARG A 186 11.98 4.75 16.77
C ARG A 186 11.23 3.47 17.10
N ILE A 187 11.61 2.38 16.45
CA ILE A 187 11.13 1.02 16.70
C ILE A 187 12.34 0.16 17.07
N ARG A 188 12.33 -0.49 18.23
CA ARG A 188 13.48 -1.27 18.66
C ARG A 188 13.16 -2.37 19.66
N TYR A 189 14.20 -3.14 19.94
CA TYR A 189 14.30 -4.19 20.93
C TYR A 189 13.35 -5.34 20.60
N PHE A 190 13.70 -6.19 19.62
CA PHE A 190 12.90 -7.36 19.21
C PHE A 190 11.44 -7.01 18.92
N ALA A 191 11.23 -5.87 18.26
CA ALA A 191 9.90 -5.46 17.80
C ALA A 191 9.55 -6.24 16.54
N THR A 192 8.31 -6.73 16.45
CA THR A 192 7.85 -7.51 15.29
C THR A 192 6.49 -7.11 14.77
N ASN A 193 6.24 -7.24 13.46
CA ASN A 193 4.92 -7.03 12.87
C ASN A 193 4.31 -5.65 13.22
N CYS A 194 5.14 -4.60 13.21
CA CYS A 194 4.66 -3.23 13.38
C CYS A 194 4.55 -2.55 12.01
N VAL A 195 3.56 -1.68 11.86
CA VAL A 195 3.29 -0.97 10.61
C VAL A 195 3.36 0.53 10.86
N VAL A 196 4.06 1.26 10.01
CA VAL A 196 4.09 2.72 9.96
C VAL A 196 3.56 3.12 8.59
N GLN A 197 2.34 3.63 8.52
CA GLN A 197 1.67 3.88 7.25
C GLN A 197 0.95 5.22 7.13
N VAL A 198 0.98 5.84 5.94
CA VAL A 198 0.16 7.04 5.64
C VAL A 198 0.37 8.16 6.67
N ASN A 199 1.63 8.43 7.02
CA ASN A 199 1.99 9.48 7.96
C ASN A 199 2.76 10.61 7.25
N GLU A 200 2.64 11.82 7.77
CA GLU A 200 3.56 12.93 7.49
C GLU A 200 4.64 12.95 8.59
N ILE A 201 5.90 12.74 8.22
CA ILE A 201 7.02 12.63 9.16
C ILE A 201 8.08 13.65 8.80
N GLY A 202 8.29 14.65 9.66
CA GLY A 202 9.31 15.66 9.51
C GLY A 202 8.89 17.06 9.95
N PRO A 203 9.85 17.96 10.21
CA PRO A 203 11.30 17.72 10.21
C PRO A 203 11.77 16.96 11.47
N CYS A 204 12.86 16.23 11.33
CA CYS A 204 13.56 15.46 12.36
C CYS A 204 14.99 16.00 12.53
N GLY A 205 15.64 15.65 13.64
CA GLY A 205 17.05 16.00 13.86
C GLY A 205 17.32 17.50 14.05
N ILE A 206 16.35 18.29 14.51
CA ILE A 206 16.51 19.75 14.65
C ILE A 206 17.73 20.11 15.51
N GLN A 207 18.00 19.35 16.57
CA GLN A 207 19.14 19.62 17.45
C GLN A 207 20.47 19.40 16.72
N ASP A 208 20.54 18.38 15.87
CA ASP A 208 21.77 17.94 15.21
C ASP A 208 22.04 18.68 13.89
N PHE A 209 21.00 18.92 13.08
CA PHE A 209 21.13 19.47 11.73
C PHE A 209 20.78 20.96 11.61
N GLN A 210 19.96 21.51 12.51
CA GLN A 210 19.45 22.87 12.39
C GLN A 210 19.97 23.84 13.48
N GLN A 211 20.63 23.33 14.53
CA GLN A 211 21.12 24.12 15.66
C GLN A 211 22.65 24.13 15.85
N ASP A 212 23.44 23.87 14.78
CA ASP A 212 24.92 23.86 14.81
C ASP A 212 25.49 22.88 15.87
N SER A 213 25.12 21.60 15.74
CA SER A 213 25.57 20.50 16.59
C SER A 213 26.56 19.61 15.82
N ASP A 214 27.47 18.94 16.54
CA ASP A 214 28.40 17.95 15.95
C ASP A 214 27.75 16.55 15.84
N GLY A 215 26.41 16.46 15.96
CA GLY A 215 25.64 15.22 15.93
C GLY A 215 25.13 14.87 14.53
N SER A 216 24.52 13.69 14.42
CA SER A 216 24.00 13.15 13.15
C SER A 216 22.68 12.40 13.33
N ASN A 217 22.00 12.55 14.48
CA ASN A 217 20.73 11.87 14.72
C ASN A 217 19.60 12.74 14.15
N GLY A 218 18.76 12.16 13.32
CA GLY A 218 17.71 12.92 12.63
C GLY A 218 16.88 12.06 11.71
N GLU A 219 16.73 10.79 12.07
CA GLU A 219 16.06 9.79 11.24
C GLU A 219 14.55 10.01 11.26
N GLY A 220 13.89 9.83 10.12
CA GLY A 220 12.43 9.79 10.07
C GLY A 220 11.89 8.59 10.84
N VAL A 221 12.27 7.39 10.37
CA VAL A 221 11.96 6.10 10.99
C VAL A 221 13.25 5.33 11.25
N TYR A 222 13.54 5.05 12.52
CA TYR A 222 14.70 4.29 12.98
C TYR A 222 14.27 2.91 13.46
N ILE A 223 14.79 1.84 12.85
CA ILE A 223 14.47 0.44 13.20
C ILE A 223 15.71 -0.26 13.78
N GLY A 224 15.54 -0.84 14.97
CA GLY A 224 16.55 -1.61 15.68
C GLY A 224 17.47 -0.78 16.58
N THR A 225 18.63 -1.35 16.88
CA THR A 225 19.66 -0.73 17.72
C THR A 225 21.03 -0.99 17.12
N ALA A 226 21.79 0.07 16.86
CA ALA A 226 23.14 -0.06 16.34
C ALA A 226 24.02 -0.92 17.26
N LEU A 227 24.80 -1.84 16.69
CA LEU A 227 25.56 -2.82 17.48
C LEU A 227 26.57 -2.19 18.45
N ASN A 228 27.16 -1.05 18.07
CA ASN A 228 28.04 -0.29 18.96
C ASN A 228 27.33 0.36 20.17
N GLN A 229 25.99 0.25 20.27
CA GLN A 229 25.17 0.77 21.35
C GLN A 229 24.53 -0.33 22.22
N ILE A 230 24.60 -1.61 21.85
CA ILE A 230 23.83 -2.69 22.50
C ILE A 230 24.20 -2.89 23.98
N ASP A 231 25.47 -2.69 24.35
CA ASP A 231 25.91 -2.77 25.74
C ASP A 231 25.19 -1.75 26.65
N GLU A 232 24.98 -0.53 26.12
CA GLU A 232 24.31 0.53 26.86
C GLU A 232 22.78 0.39 26.79
N LYS A 233 22.27 -0.06 25.63
CA LYS A 233 20.85 0.03 25.29
C LYS A 233 20.06 -1.26 25.50
N ASN A 234 20.68 -2.42 25.32
CA ASN A 234 20.02 -3.73 25.34
C ASN A 234 20.45 -4.58 26.55
N GLY A 235 21.68 -4.37 27.05
CA GLY A 235 22.29 -5.17 28.13
C GLY A 235 22.99 -6.42 27.61
N ASP A 236 24.23 -6.66 28.08
CA ASP A 236 25.12 -7.81 27.77
C ASP A 236 24.98 -8.44 26.37
N ASP A 237 25.59 -7.82 25.34
CA ASP A 237 25.78 -8.38 23.98
C ASP A 237 24.51 -8.85 23.23
N VAL A 238 23.31 -8.38 23.59
CA VAL A 238 22.07 -8.76 22.91
C VAL A 238 21.87 -7.91 21.65
N VAL A 239 22.01 -8.55 20.48
CA VAL A 239 21.70 -7.97 19.16
C VAL A 239 20.20 -7.73 19.05
N ASP A 240 19.81 -6.58 18.48
CA ASP A 240 18.41 -6.20 18.32
C ASP A 240 17.84 -6.75 17.01
N GLU A 241 16.99 -7.77 17.12
CA GLU A 241 16.43 -8.50 15.98
C GLU A 241 15.00 -8.04 15.67
N CYS A 242 14.83 -6.80 15.20
CA CYS A 242 13.53 -6.32 14.73
C CYS A 242 13.19 -6.90 13.36
N THR A 243 11.97 -7.40 13.17
CA THR A 243 11.56 -8.08 11.93
C THR A 243 10.08 -7.95 11.59
N GLY A 244 9.71 -8.06 10.32
CA GLY A 244 8.32 -7.88 9.87
C GLY A 244 7.80 -6.47 10.10
N ILE A 245 8.69 -5.48 10.22
CA ILE A 245 8.33 -4.08 10.29
C ILE A 245 8.04 -3.59 8.87
N VAL A 246 6.89 -2.95 8.68
CA VAL A 246 6.49 -2.38 7.39
C VAL A 246 6.39 -0.87 7.52
N VAL A 247 7.14 -0.14 6.70
CA VAL A 247 7.08 1.31 6.57
C VAL A 247 6.52 1.61 5.19
N MET A 248 5.27 2.08 5.10
CA MET A 248 4.62 2.22 3.81
C MET A 248 3.81 3.49 3.58
N ASN A 249 3.81 4.00 2.35
CA ASN A 249 2.95 5.11 1.93
C ASN A 249 3.04 6.35 2.82
N ASN A 250 4.21 6.61 3.41
CA ASN A 250 4.45 7.80 4.23
C ASN A 250 5.06 8.91 3.37
N GLU A 251 4.80 10.15 3.78
CA GLU A 251 5.54 11.32 3.33
C GLU A 251 6.58 11.69 4.40
N ILE A 252 7.86 11.44 4.11
CA ILE A 252 8.96 11.65 5.04
C ILE A 252 9.85 12.78 4.53
N ASP A 253 9.81 13.93 5.18
CA ASP A 253 10.67 15.08 4.91
C ASP A 253 11.57 15.35 6.10
N THR A 254 12.69 14.63 6.19
CA THR A 254 13.48 14.62 7.43
C THR A 254 14.12 15.95 7.75
N GLN A 255 14.64 16.68 6.77
CA GLN A 255 15.53 17.83 7.00
C GLN A 255 16.63 17.53 8.03
N GLY A 256 17.11 16.28 8.00
CA GLY A 256 17.89 15.63 9.04
C GLY A 256 18.81 14.56 8.44
N SER A 257 18.88 13.39 9.07
CA SER A 257 19.63 12.25 8.52
C SER A 257 18.73 11.42 7.58
N GLU A 258 18.76 10.09 7.68
CA GLU A 258 17.99 9.16 6.84
C GLU A 258 16.48 9.27 7.01
N GLY A 259 15.72 9.14 5.92
CA GLY A 259 14.26 8.95 5.98
C GLY A 259 13.88 7.67 6.70
N VAL A 260 14.54 6.57 6.33
CA VAL A 260 14.40 5.27 6.99
C VAL A 260 15.77 4.65 7.22
N ASP A 261 16.04 4.20 8.44
CA ASP A 261 17.32 3.62 8.84
C ASP A 261 17.09 2.30 9.59
N ILE A 262 17.45 1.19 8.94
CA ILE A 262 17.35 -0.17 9.47
C ILE A 262 18.73 -0.60 9.95
N LYS A 263 18.86 -0.82 11.26
CA LYS A 263 20.12 -1.19 11.88
C LYS A 263 20.48 -2.66 11.76
N GLU A 264 21.76 -2.90 12.00
CA GLU A 264 22.35 -4.22 11.99
C GLU A 264 21.59 -5.15 12.96
N GLY A 265 21.40 -6.41 12.57
CA GLY A 265 20.63 -7.39 13.34
C GLY A 265 19.12 -7.37 13.07
N SER A 266 18.55 -6.26 12.56
CA SER A 266 17.17 -6.23 12.11
C SER A 266 17.05 -6.83 10.70
N TYR A 267 15.99 -7.60 10.41
CA TYR A 267 15.88 -8.33 9.15
C TYR A 267 14.45 -8.53 8.67
N GLY A 268 14.24 -8.81 7.39
CA GLY A 268 12.89 -9.14 6.88
C GLY A 268 11.89 -8.00 7.02
N ASN A 269 12.35 -6.76 6.96
CA ASN A 269 11.51 -5.56 7.04
C ASN A 269 11.24 -5.02 5.64
N VAL A 270 10.14 -4.28 5.47
CA VAL A 270 9.70 -3.76 4.17
C VAL A 270 9.55 -2.25 4.23
N VAL A 271 10.13 -1.56 3.25
CA VAL A 271 9.95 -0.14 2.99
C VAL A 271 9.29 0.01 1.63
N TYR A 272 8.02 0.42 1.58
CA TYR A 272 7.19 0.36 0.38
C TYR A 272 6.41 1.64 0.09
N GLY A 273 6.40 2.16 -1.14
CA GLY A 273 5.46 3.23 -1.51
C GLY A 273 5.70 4.59 -0.83
N ASN A 274 6.84 4.80 -0.16
CA ASN A 274 7.08 6.04 0.59
C ASN A 274 7.64 7.14 -0.32
N THR A 275 7.27 8.40 -0.05
CA THR A 275 7.97 9.57 -0.59
C THR A 275 8.94 10.09 0.47
N ILE A 276 10.24 10.07 0.19
CA ILE A 276 11.30 10.40 1.13
C ILE A 276 12.16 11.54 0.58
N ARG A 277 12.33 12.61 1.35
CA ARG A 277 13.09 13.80 0.98
C ARG A 277 13.76 14.46 2.18
N GLY A 278 14.61 15.46 1.91
CA GLY A 278 15.19 16.31 2.95
C GLY A 278 16.36 15.69 3.72
N GLN A 279 16.93 14.59 3.22
CA GLN A 279 18.12 13.95 3.80
C GLN A 279 19.34 14.89 3.63
N MET A 280 20.01 15.26 4.73
CA MET A 280 21.07 16.29 4.75
C MET A 280 22.49 15.76 5.01
N ASP A 281 22.67 14.55 5.53
CA ASP A 281 23.97 13.94 5.83
C ASP A 281 24.60 13.24 4.60
N GLU A 282 25.62 13.86 4.00
CA GLU A 282 26.33 13.35 2.81
C GLU A 282 26.84 11.90 2.94
N GLU A 283 27.07 11.39 4.16
CA GLU A 283 27.62 10.05 4.39
C GLU A 283 26.56 8.94 4.48
N THR A 284 25.27 9.31 4.45
CA THR A 284 24.13 8.40 4.68
C THR A 284 23.23 8.26 3.44
N GLY A 285 22.15 7.47 3.57
CA GLY A 285 21.15 7.24 2.54
C GLY A 285 19.83 7.98 2.84
N GLY A 286 19.01 8.28 1.85
CA GLY A 286 17.57 8.53 2.09
C GLY A 286 16.92 7.31 2.78
N ILE A 287 17.31 6.11 2.33
CA ILE A 287 17.06 4.83 3.01
C ILE A 287 18.40 4.15 3.28
N SER A 288 18.65 3.73 4.52
CA SER A 288 19.83 2.95 4.91
C SER A 288 19.43 1.56 5.40
N LEU A 289 19.98 0.52 4.77
CA LEU A 289 19.79 -0.89 5.14
C LEU A 289 21.11 -1.45 5.66
N ARG A 290 21.27 -1.59 6.97
CA ARG A 290 22.42 -2.29 7.57
C ARG A 290 22.09 -3.69 8.06
N GLY A 291 20.81 -4.00 8.13
CA GLY A 291 20.25 -5.33 8.42
C GLY A 291 20.17 -6.23 7.19
N ASP A 292 19.81 -7.49 7.40
CA ASP A 292 19.76 -8.52 6.36
C ASP A 292 18.33 -8.70 5.80
N GLU A 293 18.20 -9.24 4.57
CA GLU A 293 16.90 -9.69 4.03
C GLU A 293 15.78 -8.63 4.05
N ASN A 294 16.11 -7.33 4.01
CA ASN A 294 15.11 -6.26 3.96
C ASN A 294 14.76 -5.91 2.51
N ILE A 295 13.53 -5.46 2.31
CA ILE A 295 12.98 -5.13 0.99
C ILE A 295 12.69 -3.63 0.93
N VAL A 296 13.17 -2.98 -0.13
CA VAL A 296 12.88 -1.59 -0.46
C VAL A 296 12.30 -1.55 -1.86
N VAL A 297 11.00 -1.27 -1.95
CA VAL A 297 10.23 -1.37 -3.19
C VAL A 297 9.34 -0.15 -3.42
N ASP A 298 9.24 0.33 -4.65
CA ASP A 298 8.27 1.35 -5.04
C ASP A 298 8.33 2.65 -4.22
N ASN A 299 9.51 3.03 -3.72
CA ASN A 299 9.68 4.29 -3.00
C ASN A 299 10.13 5.39 -3.95
N HIS A 300 9.69 6.62 -3.70
CA HIS A 300 10.23 7.81 -4.33
C HIS A 300 11.18 8.53 -3.37
N VAL A 301 12.49 8.43 -3.62
CA VAL A 301 13.53 9.05 -2.80
C VAL A 301 14.12 10.24 -3.54
N ILE A 302 13.99 11.44 -2.97
CA ILE A 302 14.23 12.73 -3.63
C ILE A 302 15.33 13.52 -2.90
N ASP A 303 16.24 14.13 -3.66
CA ASP A 303 17.12 15.24 -3.25
C ASP A 303 17.86 15.00 -1.91
N GLY A 304 18.53 13.86 -1.80
CA GLY A 304 19.44 13.59 -0.67
C GLY A 304 20.82 14.23 -0.88
N SER A 305 21.34 14.91 0.14
CA SER A 305 22.75 15.33 0.19
C SER A 305 23.71 14.14 0.01
N GLY A 306 23.28 12.94 0.43
CA GLY A 306 24.02 11.68 0.33
C GLY A 306 23.58 10.79 -0.83
N THR A 307 23.40 9.50 -0.53
CA THR A 307 22.90 8.48 -1.47
C THR A 307 21.37 8.37 -1.37
N CYS A 308 20.63 7.99 -2.41
CA CYS A 308 19.21 7.69 -2.22
C CYS A 308 19.03 6.43 -1.35
N ILE A 309 19.60 5.29 -1.77
CA ILE A 309 19.52 4.03 -1.03
C ILE A 309 20.91 3.48 -0.74
N ARG A 310 21.23 3.25 0.53
CA ARG A 310 22.48 2.67 0.98
C ARG A 310 22.24 1.28 1.56
N VAL A 311 22.97 0.29 1.06
CA VAL A 311 22.82 -1.12 1.47
C VAL A 311 24.12 -1.69 2.01
N GLY A 312 24.03 -2.35 3.15
CA GLY A 312 25.06 -3.10 3.87
C GLY A 312 26.29 -2.31 4.34
N GLY A 313 27.34 -3.07 4.64
CA GLY A 313 28.69 -2.57 4.94
C GLY A 313 29.04 -2.54 6.42
N PHE A 314 28.53 -3.48 7.23
CA PHE A 314 28.85 -3.57 8.64
C PHE A 314 29.33 -4.97 9.05
N GLU A 315 30.55 -5.04 9.61
CA GLU A 315 31.13 -6.27 10.17
C GLU A 315 31.48 -6.03 11.65
N GLU A 316 31.02 -6.91 12.53
CA GLU A 316 31.42 -6.91 13.94
C GLU A 316 31.72 -8.32 14.44
N ASP A 317 32.86 -8.48 15.13
CA ASP A 317 33.36 -9.76 15.64
C ASP A 317 33.41 -10.90 14.60
N GLY A 318 33.56 -10.55 13.32
CA GLY A 318 33.61 -11.49 12.19
C GLY A 318 32.25 -11.98 11.73
N VAL A 319 31.16 -11.36 12.21
CA VAL A 319 29.80 -11.49 11.67
C VAL A 319 29.58 -10.32 10.71
N GLN A 320 29.22 -10.66 9.48
CA GLN A 320 28.84 -9.70 8.45
C GLN A 320 27.33 -9.46 8.55
N TYR A 321 26.92 -8.21 8.43
CA TYR A 321 25.53 -7.79 8.34
C TYR A 321 25.30 -6.98 7.07
N GLY A 322 24.04 -6.87 6.68
CA GLY A 322 23.62 -6.12 5.53
C GLY A 322 23.58 -6.92 4.24
N GLU A 323 23.40 -8.24 4.30
CA GLU A 323 23.36 -9.15 3.14
C GLU A 323 21.92 -9.48 2.72
N ASP A 324 21.75 -9.93 1.48
CA ASP A 324 20.50 -10.44 0.92
C ASP A 324 19.31 -9.45 0.95
N ASN A 325 19.59 -8.14 0.94
CA ASN A 325 18.53 -7.14 0.79
C ASN A 325 18.08 -7.02 -0.68
N GLU A 326 16.83 -6.62 -0.86
CA GLU A 326 16.20 -6.42 -2.15
C GLU A 326 15.83 -4.95 -2.34
N VAL A 327 16.24 -4.35 -3.47
CA VAL A 327 15.96 -2.96 -3.82
C VAL A 327 15.46 -2.89 -5.25
N TYR A 328 14.16 -2.70 -5.46
CA TYR A 328 13.58 -2.70 -6.79
C TYR A 328 12.41 -1.76 -6.97
N GLU A 329 12.12 -1.36 -8.22
CA GLU A 329 10.97 -0.50 -8.58
C GLU A 329 10.96 0.89 -7.90
N ASN A 330 12.04 1.31 -7.26
CA ASN A 330 12.10 2.62 -6.62
C ASN A 330 12.41 3.72 -7.65
N THR A 331 11.84 4.90 -7.45
CA THR A 331 12.22 6.13 -8.15
C THR A 331 13.21 6.92 -7.31
N LEU A 332 14.41 7.13 -7.84
CA LEU A 332 15.56 7.72 -7.16
C LEU A 332 15.92 9.03 -7.85
N ASP A 333 15.43 10.14 -7.33
CA ASP A 333 15.49 11.47 -7.96
C ASP A 333 16.50 12.38 -7.26
N GLY A 334 17.44 12.92 -8.03
CA GLY A 334 18.25 14.04 -7.59
C GLY A 334 19.34 13.75 -6.53
N CYS A 335 19.67 12.49 -6.25
CA CYS A 335 20.66 12.14 -5.21
C CYS A 335 22.11 12.48 -5.61
N LEU A 336 22.78 13.26 -4.74
CA LEU A 336 24.07 13.88 -5.06
C LEU A 336 25.23 12.90 -5.17
N ASN A 337 25.30 11.88 -4.30
CA ASN A 337 26.44 10.95 -4.28
C ASN A 337 26.24 9.74 -5.20
N SER A 338 25.12 9.04 -5.05
CA SER A 338 24.72 7.90 -5.89
C SER A 338 23.24 7.59 -5.71
N ALA A 339 22.62 6.93 -6.67
CA ALA A 339 21.25 6.45 -6.50
C ALA A 339 21.23 5.26 -5.54
N VAL A 340 22.02 4.21 -5.81
CA VAL A 340 22.19 3.08 -4.88
C VAL A 340 23.67 2.87 -4.54
N LYS A 341 23.99 2.71 -3.25
CA LYS A 341 25.34 2.39 -2.77
C LYS A 341 25.37 1.04 -2.06
N VAL A 342 26.07 0.10 -2.64
CA VAL A 342 26.22 -1.29 -2.18
C VAL A 342 27.54 -1.47 -1.45
N ASN A 343 27.52 -1.46 -0.12
CA ASN A 343 28.72 -1.65 0.68
C ASN A 343 29.00 -3.11 1.02
N GLU A 344 28.00 -3.98 0.94
CA GLU A 344 28.13 -5.42 1.15
C GLU A 344 27.37 -6.21 0.07
N SER A 345 27.75 -7.46 -0.18
CA SER A 345 27.08 -8.34 -1.13
C SER A 345 26.98 -9.75 -0.53
N PRO A 346 25.94 -10.54 -0.86
CA PRO A 346 24.98 -10.38 -1.95
C PRO A 346 23.86 -9.33 -1.72
N GLN A 347 23.34 -8.69 -2.79
CA GLN A 347 22.09 -7.92 -2.82
C GLN A 347 21.31 -8.19 -4.12
N LEU A 348 19.98 -8.11 -4.08
CA LEU A 348 19.14 -8.02 -5.28
C LEU A 348 18.83 -6.55 -5.57
N ILE A 349 19.22 -6.06 -6.74
CA ILE A 349 18.93 -4.69 -7.18
C ILE A 349 18.50 -4.74 -8.64
N CYS A 350 17.22 -4.48 -8.90
CA CYS A 350 16.62 -4.51 -10.23
C CYS A 350 15.60 -3.36 -10.39
N ASP A 351 15.22 -3.03 -11.62
CA ASP A 351 14.05 -2.19 -11.92
C ASP A 351 13.89 -0.82 -11.20
N ASN A 352 14.96 -0.23 -10.66
CA ASN A 352 14.89 1.12 -10.07
C ASN A 352 15.03 2.19 -11.16
N THR A 353 14.17 3.19 -11.13
CA THR A 353 14.25 4.39 -11.96
C THR A 353 15.18 5.40 -11.32
N VAL A 354 16.20 5.87 -12.04
CA VAL A 354 17.14 6.89 -11.55
C VAL A 354 16.99 8.16 -12.36
N ILE A 355 16.59 9.24 -11.70
CA ILE A 355 16.47 10.58 -12.29
C ILE A 355 17.68 11.39 -11.79
N LEU A 356 18.58 11.72 -12.71
CA LEU A 356 19.81 12.43 -12.36
C LEU A 356 19.54 13.93 -12.18
N ALA A 357 20.03 14.52 -11.09
CA ALA A 357 20.02 15.97 -10.92
C ALA A 357 20.83 16.66 -12.04
N ALA A 358 20.22 17.63 -12.71
CA ALA A 358 20.93 18.57 -13.59
C ALA A 358 21.59 19.67 -12.75
N ASP A 359 22.92 19.87 -12.87
CA ASP A 359 23.61 21.01 -12.24
C ASP A 359 23.29 22.30 -13.04
N PRO A 360 22.68 23.34 -12.45
CA PRO A 360 22.38 24.58 -13.14
C PRO A 360 23.59 25.52 -13.28
N THR A 361 24.78 25.13 -12.81
CA THR A 361 25.99 25.96 -12.74
C THR A 361 27.23 25.40 -13.44
N ASP A 362 27.19 24.15 -13.90
CA ASP A 362 28.29 23.46 -14.58
C ASP A 362 27.74 22.62 -15.75
N ASP A 363 28.39 22.66 -16.91
CA ASP A 363 28.04 21.80 -18.07
C ASP A 363 28.48 20.33 -17.83
N GLU A 364 29.03 20.02 -16.65
CA GLU A 364 29.31 18.66 -16.19
C GLU A 364 28.16 18.15 -15.31
N LEU A 365 27.47 17.09 -15.77
CA LEU A 365 26.53 16.32 -14.95
C LEU A 365 27.21 15.90 -13.64
N ARG A 366 26.80 16.50 -12.53
CA ARG A 366 27.08 15.99 -11.18
C ARG A 366 25.79 15.44 -10.58
N GLY A 367 25.24 14.43 -11.25
CA GLY A 367 24.33 13.47 -10.65
C GLY A 367 25.15 12.27 -10.19
N GLY A 368 24.91 11.79 -8.98
CA GLY A 368 25.60 10.64 -8.42
C GLY A 368 25.59 9.45 -9.38
N GLU A 369 26.68 8.69 -9.40
CA GLU A 369 26.80 7.51 -10.25
C GLU A 369 25.64 6.54 -9.94
N GLY A 370 24.99 5.96 -10.95
CA GLY A 370 23.75 5.19 -10.78
C GLY A 370 23.81 4.13 -9.67
N ILE A 371 24.74 3.19 -9.77
CA ILE A 371 25.03 2.23 -8.70
C ILE A 371 26.53 2.31 -8.35
N THR A 372 26.86 2.41 -7.06
CA THR A 372 28.25 2.41 -6.57
C THR A 372 28.50 1.28 -5.58
N ASP A 373 29.71 0.71 -5.57
CA ASP A 373 30.12 -0.21 -4.49
C ASP A 373 30.80 0.49 -3.30
N GLY A 374 31.06 -0.26 -2.23
CA GLY A 374 31.76 0.20 -1.03
C GLY A 374 33.19 0.68 -1.25
N ASN A 375 33.80 0.44 -2.42
CA ASN A 375 35.11 0.98 -2.80
C ASN A 375 35.00 2.29 -3.58
N GLY A 376 33.79 2.78 -3.82
CA GLY A 376 33.52 3.96 -4.65
C GLY A 376 33.71 3.68 -6.14
N GLN A 377 33.61 2.43 -6.57
CA GLN A 377 33.55 2.09 -7.99
C GLN A 377 32.10 2.13 -8.44
N SER A 378 31.84 2.92 -9.48
CA SER A 378 30.55 2.98 -10.14
C SER A 378 30.35 1.89 -11.17
N TYR A 379 29.11 1.43 -11.22
CA TYR A 379 28.59 0.52 -12.22
C TYR A 379 27.66 1.34 -13.10
N ALA A 380 28.00 1.42 -14.38
CA ALA A 380 27.11 1.99 -15.37
C ALA A 380 25.85 1.12 -15.43
N VAL A 381 24.68 1.76 -15.45
CA VAL A 381 23.44 1.06 -15.76
C VAL A 381 23.49 0.73 -17.26
N VAL A 382 23.58 -0.56 -17.60
CA VAL A 382 23.88 -1.01 -18.96
C VAL A 382 22.67 -0.79 -19.85
N ARG A 383 22.75 0.21 -20.73
CA ARG A 383 21.87 0.37 -21.91
C ARG A 383 21.95 -0.88 -22.80
N GLY A 384 20.81 -1.49 -23.07
CA GLY A 384 20.63 -2.37 -24.23
C GLY A 384 20.53 -1.56 -25.52
N ASP A 385 21.31 -1.92 -26.53
CA ASP A 385 21.58 -1.12 -27.74
C ASP A 385 20.34 -0.78 -28.61
N ALA A 386 19.78 0.42 -28.46
CA ALA A 386 19.28 1.31 -29.53
C ALA A 386 18.59 2.56 -28.95
N ALA A 387 19.37 3.53 -28.48
CA ALA A 387 18.85 4.85 -28.10
C ALA A 387 19.15 5.87 -29.21
N GLU A 388 18.16 6.19 -30.04
CA GLU A 388 17.97 7.57 -30.48
C GLU A 388 16.77 8.14 -29.69
N GLU A 389 17.00 9.30 -29.08
CA GLU A 389 16.14 10.10 -28.20
C GLU A 389 16.01 9.70 -26.71
N PHE A 390 16.05 10.74 -25.88
CA PHE A 390 16.18 10.75 -24.43
C PHE A 390 14.89 10.29 -23.73
N THR A 391 14.94 9.14 -23.08
CA THR A 391 14.10 8.78 -21.93
C THR A 391 14.99 8.03 -20.94
N ASP A 392 15.41 8.69 -19.86
CA ASP A 392 16.31 8.15 -18.84
C ASP A 392 15.53 7.25 -17.88
N THR A 393 15.46 5.97 -18.23
CA THR A 393 15.03 4.90 -17.31
C THR A 393 15.85 3.67 -17.66
N VAL A 394 16.51 3.06 -16.67
CA VAL A 394 17.17 1.78 -16.88
C VAL A 394 16.62 0.80 -15.87
N SER A 395 15.63 0.03 -16.29
CA SER A 395 15.16 -1.16 -15.59
C SER A 395 15.95 -2.37 -16.11
N ALA A 396 16.49 -3.17 -15.20
CA ALA A 396 16.93 -4.53 -15.51
C ALA A 396 15.93 -5.45 -14.85
N ALA A 397 15.08 -6.11 -15.64
CA ALA A 397 13.98 -6.93 -15.17
C ALA A 397 14.45 -7.96 -14.12
N CYS A 398 13.70 -8.08 -13.01
CA CYS A 398 13.86 -9.14 -12.01
C CYS A 398 13.48 -10.53 -12.58
N THR A 399 14.12 -10.99 -13.67
CA THR A 399 13.92 -12.35 -14.20
C THR A 399 14.82 -13.33 -13.47
N GLY A 400 14.21 -14.33 -12.83
CA GLY A 400 14.91 -15.32 -12.02
C GLY A 400 16.07 -16.03 -12.74
N ASP A 401 17.29 -15.70 -12.32
CA ASP A 401 18.26 -16.66 -11.81
C ASP A 401 19.34 -15.87 -11.06
N LYS A 402 19.55 -16.21 -9.78
CA LYS A 402 20.43 -15.52 -8.83
C LYS A 402 21.75 -15.09 -9.46
N THR A 403 21.94 -13.77 -9.64
CA THR A 403 23.28 -13.18 -9.75
C THR A 403 23.28 -11.69 -9.38
N VAL A 404 23.62 -11.45 -8.12
CA VAL A 404 24.35 -10.26 -7.68
C VAL A 404 25.57 -10.06 -8.58
N PHE A 405 25.90 -8.81 -8.91
CA PHE A 405 27.08 -8.46 -9.69
C PHE A 405 28.34 -9.24 -9.27
N PHE A 406 28.73 -10.23 -10.07
CA PHE A 406 30.05 -10.86 -9.99
C PHE A 406 31.09 -9.89 -10.53
N LEU A 407 31.93 -9.34 -9.64
CA LEU A 407 33.26 -8.85 -10.01
C LEU A 407 34.13 -10.02 -10.49
N PRO A 408 34.83 -9.89 -11.64
CA PRO A 408 36.28 -10.02 -11.54
C PRO A 408 37.13 -9.20 -12.53
N ASP A 409 38.22 -8.67 -11.96
CA ASP A 409 39.61 -8.55 -12.43
C ASP A 409 40.00 -7.69 -13.66
N HIS A 410 40.81 -6.67 -13.31
CA HIS A 410 42.07 -6.21 -13.95
C HIS A 410 42.07 -5.00 -14.92
N TYR A 411 42.81 -3.97 -14.48
CA TYR A 411 43.87 -3.23 -15.21
C TYR A 411 43.56 -1.89 -15.93
N THR A 412 43.84 -0.80 -15.21
CA THR A 412 44.50 0.49 -15.55
C THR A 412 44.22 1.26 -16.87
N ALA A 413 43.85 2.54 -16.68
CA ALA A 413 43.78 3.74 -17.54
C ALA A 413 45.06 4.07 -18.40
N PRO A 414 45.19 5.17 -19.20
CA PRO A 414 44.32 6.37 -19.37
C PRO A 414 44.30 7.08 -20.78
N ASP A 415 43.61 8.25 -20.81
CA ASP A 415 43.81 9.51 -21.58
C ASP A 415 43.44 9.63 -23.10
N ASP A 416 42.49 10.50 -23.46
CA ASP A 416 42.73 11.89 -23.95
C ASP A 416 41.52 12.55 -24.67
N GLU A 417 41.26 13.79 -24.25
CA GLU A 417 40.85 15.02 -25.00
C GLU A 417 39.45 15.16 -25.67
N GLU A 418 38.68 16.09 -25.07
CA GLU A 418 37.48 16.80 -25.53
C GLU A 418 37.54 17.41 -26.95
N VAL A 419 36.38 17.60 -27.61
CA VAL A 419 35.99 18.85 -28.31
C VAL A 419 34.45 18.90 -28.49
N GLU A 420 33.83 19.98 -28.00
CA GLU A 420 32.42 20.38 -28.15
C GLU A 420 31.94 20.71 -29.59
N THR A 421 30.61 20.69 -29.85
CA THR A 421 29.76 21.91 -30.03
C THR A 421 28.44 21.68 -30.80
N THR A 422 27.38 22.30 -30.24
CA THR A 422 26.23 23.02 -30.83
C THR A 422 25.02 22.30 -31.45
N GLU A 423 23.88 22.49 -30.74
CA GLU A 423 22.57 23.06 -31.15
C GLU A 423 21.87 22.56 -32.42
N ASP A 424 20.64 22.07 -32.28
CA ASP A 424 19.43 22.79 -32.74
C ASP A 424 18.15 22.06 -32.29
N GLU A 425 17.20 22.82 -31.74
CA GLU A 425 15.79 22.47 -31.53
C GLU A 425 15.10 22.20 -32.89
N ASP A 426 14.09 21.32 -32.96
CA ASP A 426 12.73 21.68 -33.39
C ASP A 426 11.79 20.44 -33.38
N THR A 427 10.58 20.75 -32.95
CA THR A 427 9.30 20.04 -32.84
C THR A 427 8.90 19.06 -33.96
N THR A 428 8.11 18.03 -33.62
CA THR A 428 6.68 17.95 -33.98
C THR A 428 5.98 16.72 -33.38
N ASP A 429 4.94 17.05 -32.60
CA ASP A 429 3.80 16.26 -32.16
C ASP A 429 2.88 15.90 -33.36
N ASP A 430 2.42 14.65 -33.41
CA ASP A 430 1.25 14.18 -34.17
C ASP A 430 0.51 13.17 -33.27
N GLY A 431 -0.53 13.65 -32.58
CA GLY A 431 -1.30 12.90 -31.58
C GLY A 431 -2.35 11.91 -32.10
N GLU A 432 -2.84 11.09 -31.17
CA GLU A 432 -4.11 10.37 -31.22
C GLU A 432 -4.80 10.39 -29.84
N ASP A 433 -6.07 10.82 -29.85
CA ASP A 433 -7.20 10.65 -28.92
C ASP A 433 -7.13 11.12 -27.44
N GLU A 434 -7.64 12.36 -27.25
CA GLU A 434 -7.89 13.05 -25.98
C GLU A 434 -9.12 12.50 -25.22
N ALA A 435 -8.89 11.72 -24.17
CA ALA A 435 -9.77 11.71 -23.00
C ALA A 435 -9.51 13.01 -22.20
N GLY A 436 -10.56 13.75 -21.88
CA GLY A 436 -10.43 15.06 -21.23
C GLY A 436 -9.64 14.95 -19.93
N VAL A 437 -8.43 15.52 -19.93
CA VAL A 437 -7.53 15.54 -18.78
C VAL A 437 -8.17 16.33 -17.64
N VAL A 438 -8.62 15.61 -16.62
CA VAL A 438 -9.01 16.19 -15.34
C VAL A 438 -7.71 16.59 -14.64
N ALA A 439 -7.52 17.88 -14.36
CA ALA A 439 -6.31 18.35 -13.69
C ALA A 439 -6.24 17.75 -12.27
N SER A 440 -5.06 17.27 -11.83
CA SER A 440 -4.83 16.63 -10.53
C SER A 440 -5.30 17.46 -9.31
N ASP A 441 -5.42 18.78 -9.47
CA ASP A 441 -5.88 19.70 -8.41
C ASP A 441 -7.42 19.75 -8.24
N SER A 442 -8.18 18.96 -9.02
CA SER A 442 -9.66 19.00 -9.03
C SER A 442 -10.35 17.88 -8.22
N TYR A 443 -9.56 17.03 -7.57
CA TYR A 443 -10.04 16.05 -6.61
C TYR A 443 -8.97 15.77 -5.55
N GLU A 444 -9.36 15.22 -4.42
CA GLU A 444 -8.49 14.83 -3.30
C GLU A 444 -8.73 13.35 -2.98
N TYR A 445 -7.65 12.57 -2.79
CA TYR A 445 -7.77 11.20 -2.32
C TYR A 445 -8.08 11.17 -0.82
N ILE A 446 -9.18 10.52 -0.45
CA ILE A 446 -9.71 10.49 0.92
C ILE A 446 -9.27 9.23 1.67
N GLY A 447 -8.92 8.17 0.96
CA GLY A 447 -8.44 6.91 1.52
C GLY A 447 -9.23 5.69 1.06
N CYS A 448 -8.79 4.54 1.54
CA CYS A 448 -9.42 3.25 1.28
C CYS A 448 -10.45 2.90 2.34
N TYR A 449 -11.71 2.69 1.95
CA TYR A 449 -12.82 2.42 2.89
C TYR A 449 -13.62 1.19 2.48
N ASN A 450 -14.01 0.40 3.48
CA ASN A 450 -14.85 -0.77 3.22
C ASN A 450 -16.20 -0.39 2.63
N ASP A 451 -16.71 -1.27 1.78
CA ASP A 451 -18.03 -1.21 1.19
C ASP A 451 -18.85 -2.45 1.55
N ASP A 452 -20.01 -2.24 2.20
CA ASP A 452 -20.99 -3.30 2.41
C ASP A 452 -22.01 -3.28 1.28
N THR A 453 -22.13 -4.40 0.56
CA THR A 453 -23.15 -4.65 -0.47
C THR A 453 -24.59 -4.33 -0.05
N GLN A 454 -24.91 -4.31 1.26
CA GLN A 454 -26.23 -3.97 1.78
C GLN A 454 -26.44 -2.48 2.07
N ASN A 455 -25.36 -1.71 2.27
CA ASN A 455 -25.40 -0.29 2.58
C ASN A 455 -24.18 0.41 1.97
N SER A 456 -24.10 0.34 0.63
CA SER A 456 -22.92 0.76 -0.11
C SER A 456 -22.61 2.24 0.08
N LEU A 457 -21.33 2.53 0.22
CA LEU A 457 -20.76 3.86 0.44
C LEU A 457 -21.07 4.81 -0.72
N LEU A 458 -20.99 4.29 -1.94
CA LEU A 458 -21.22 5.01 -3.18
C LEU A 458 -22.33 4.33 -3.97
N PRO A 459 -23.60 4.77 -3.81
CA PRO A 459 -24.75 4.02 -4.33
C PRO A 459 -24.95 4.16 -5.85
N VAL A 460 -24.30 5.12 -6.52
CA VAL A 460 -24.46 5.37 -7.95
C VAL A 460 -23.36 4.66 -8.72
N LEU A 461 -23.71 3.65 -9.53
CA LEU A 461 -22.76 3.02 -10.45
C LEU A 461 -22.61 3.90 -11.69
N ALA A 462 -21.40 4.42 -11.95
CA ALA A 462 -21.12 5.26 -13.11
C ALA A 462 -20.46 4.48 -14.25
N LEU A 463 -19.49 3.61 -13.93
CA LEU A 463 -18.86 2.67 -14.86
C LEU A 463 -18.74 1.31 -14.17
N ASP A 464 -18.97 0.23 -14.90
CA ASP A 464 -19.06 -1.13 -14.38
C ASP A 464 -18.26 -2.04 -15.30
N ASP A 465 -17.38 -2.86 -14.73
CA ASP A 465 -16.53 -3.81 -15.47
C ASP A 465 -15.80 -3.14 -16.65
N ASP A 466 -15.22 -1.96 -16.42
CA ASP A 466 -14.52 -1.22 -17.46
C ASP A 466 -13.09 -1.75 -17.57
N ASP A 467 -12.71 -2.30 -18.73
CA ASP A 467 -11.38 -2.90 -18.99
C ASP A 467 -10.26 -1.85 -19.12
N ASN A 468 -10.56 -0.56 -19.01
CA ASN A 468 -9.60 0.53 -19.10
C ASN A 468 -9.95 1.62 -18.08
N MET A 469 -10.09 1.22 -16.81
CA MET A 469 -10.42 2.11 -15.70
C MET A 469 -9.18 2.92 -15.27
N SER A 470 -9.40 4.21 -14.95
CA SER A 470 -8.41 5.04 -14.26
C SER A 470 -9.12 5.93 -13.24
N VAL A 471 -8.34 6.49 -12.31
CA VAL A 471 -8.84 7.45 -11.31
C VAL A 471 -9.52 8.63 -12.01
N GLU A 472 -8.85 9.26 -12.97
CA GLU A 472 -9.32 10.44 -13.69
C GLU A 472 -10.57 10.13 -14.51
N LYS A 473 -10.65 8.93 -15.10
CA LYS A 473 -11.81 8.47 -15.86
C LYS A 473 -13.03 8.29 -14.95
N CYS A 474 -12.85 7.72 -13.76
CA CYS A 474 -13.93 7.60 -12.78
C CYS A 474 -14.37 8.98 -12.26
N ILE A 475 -13.43 9.86 -11.93
CA ILE A 475 -13.70 11.23 -11.49
C ILE A 475 -14.50 11.99 -12.56
N ALA A 476 -14.08 11.93 -13.82
CA ALA A 476 -14.78 12.59 -14.93
C ALA A 476 -16.23 12.09 -15.07
N ALA A 477 -16.45 10.78 -14.91
CA ALA A 477 -17.79 10.19 -14.91
C ALA A 477 -18.64 10.72 -13.75
N CYS A 478 -18.10 10.76 -12.53
CA CYS A 478 -18.80 11.26 -11.35
C CYS A 478 -19.06 12.77 -11.38
N VAL A 479 -18.15 13.57 -11.98
CA VAL A 479 -18.39 14.99 -12.28
C VAL A 479 -19.58 15.14 -13.24
N SER A 480 -19.69 14.28 -14.25
CA SER A 480 -20.80 14.33 -15.22
C SER A 480 -22.15 13.95 -14.60
N GLU A 481 -22.14 13.07 -13.60
CA GLU A 481 -23.30 12.73 -12.76
C GLU A 481 -23.61 13.83 -11.72
N GLY A 482 -22.70 14.79 -11.54
CA GLY A 482 -22.84 15.91 -10.60
C GLY A 482 -22.60 15.53 -9.14
N SER A 483 -21.81 14.47 -8.91
CA SER A 483 -21.54 13.93 -7.59
C SER A 483 -20.36 14.61 -6.89
N GLN A 484 -20.35 14.58 -5.55
CA GLN A 484 -19.26 15.10 -4.71
C GLN A 484 -18.13 14.10 -4.49
N TYR A 485 -18.41 12.81 -4.57
CA TYR A 485 -17.45 11.73 -4.35
C TYR A 485 -17.43 10.77 -5.53
N ALA A 486 -16.25 10.25 -5.81
CA ALA A 486 -16.02 9.11 -6.69
C ALA A 486 -15.25 8.05 -5.92
N GLY A 487 -15.43 6.78 -6.28
CA GLY A 487 -14.60 5.72 -5.75
C GLY A 487 -14.57 4.53 -6.68
N ILE A 488 -13.41 3.88 -6.69
CA ILE A 488 -13.14 2.73 -7.54
C ILE A 488 -13.02 1.50 -6.67
N LYS A 489 -13.66 0.41 -7.08
CA LYS A 489 -13.66 -0.89 -6.42
C LYS A 489 -13.18 -1.95 -7.39
N GLU A 490 -12.43 -2.93 -6.88
CA GLU A 490 -11.94 -4.09 -7.65
C GLU A 490 -11.15 -3.74 -8.92
N GLY A 491 -10.58 -2.53 -9.02
CA GLY A 491 -9.81 -2.10 -10.18
C GLY A 491 -10.63 -1.58 -11.36
N ASN A 492 -11.93 -1.89 -11.45
CA ASN A 492 -12.73 -1.71 -12.67
C ASN A 492 -14.13 -1.12 -12.46
N GLU A 493 -14.59 -0.97 -11.22
CA GLU A 493 -15.94 -0.52 -10.90
C GLU A 493 -15.92 0.91 -10.35
N CYS A 494 -16.41 1.88 -11.12
CA CYS A 494 -16.50 3.27 -10.70
C CYS A 494 -17.89 3.59 -10.15
N ARG A 495 -17.93 4.06 -8.91
CA ARG A 495 -19.16 4.53 -8.25
C ARG A 495 -19.04 5.98 -7.79
N CYS A 496 -20.19 6.63 -7.66
CA CYS A 496 -20.33 8.02 -7.26
C CYS A 496 -21.29 8.16 -6.07
N GLY A 497 -21.14 9.25 -5.33
CA GLY A 497 -21.97 9.55 -4.16
C GLY A 497 -21.96 11.03 -3.77
N ASP A 498 -22.96 11.40 -2.97
CA ASP A 498 -23.13 12.74 -2.39
C ASP A 498 -23.37 12.59 -0.89
N ASP A 499 -22.94 13.59 -0.10
CA ASP A 499 -23.10 13.59 1.37
C ASP A 499 -22.68 12.24 2.03
N VAL A 500 -21.56 11.66 1.57
CA VAL A 500 -21.08 10.34 1.98
C VAL A 500 -20.43 10.41 3.35
N ASP A 501 -20.89 9.60 4.31
CA ASP A 501 -20.14 9.33 5.55
C ASP A 501 -19.18 8.16 5.30
N TYR A 502 -18.03 8.49 4.74
CA TYR A 502 -17.04 7.49 4.34
C TYR A 502 -16.39 6.74 5.49
N THR A 503 -16.54 7.23 6.73
CA THR A 503 -16.05 6.54 7.93
C THR A 503 -16.97 5.40 8.41
N LEU A 504 -18.17 5.29 7.84
CA LEU A 504 -19.24 4.41 8.32
C LEU A 504 -18.83 2.93 8.46
N HIS A 505 -17.94 2.46 7.58
CA HIS A 505 -17.52 1.06 7.50
C HIS A 505 -16.04 0.83 7.83
N GLY A 506 -15.34 1.88 8.27
CA GLY A 506 -13.91 1.83 8.58
C GLY A 506 -13.03 1.69 7.33
N THR A 507 -11.71 1.63 7.56
CA THR A 507 -10.71 1.51 6.50
C THR A 507 -10.74 0.13 5.86
N GLY A 508 -10.65 0.09 4.54
CA GLY A 508 -10.58 -1.15 3.77
C GLY A 508 -9.16 -1.53 3.38
N THR A 509 -9.05 -2.62 2.63
CA THR A 509 -7.83 -3.02 1.94
C THR A 509 -7.99 -2.71 0.46
N CYS A 510 -7.21 -1.76 -0.04
CA CYS A 510 -7.18 -1.40 -1.45
C CYS A 510 -5.81 -1.81 -1.99
N ASN A 511 -5.84 -2.73 -2.94
CA ASN A 511 -4.65 -3.40 -3.48
C ASN A 511 -4.91 -3.92 -4.91
N PHE A 512 -6.02 -3.53 -5.53
CA PHE A 512 -6.33 -3.89 -6.91
C PHE A 512 -5.85 -2.76 -7.80
N SER A 513 -5.00 -3.05 -8.77
CA SER A 513 -4.62 -2.05 -9.77
C SER A 513 -5.82 -1.68 -10.64
N CYS A 514 -5.82 -0.47 -11.18
CA CYS A 514 -6.82 -0.05 -12.15
C CYS A 514 -6.69 -0.89 -13.42
N THR A 515 -7.80 -1.31 -14.04
CA THR A 515 -7.72 -2.10 -15.29
C THR A 515 -7.14 -1.33 -16.47
N GLY A 516 -7.13 0.00 -16.43
CA GLY A 516 -6.47 0.85 -17.41
C GLY A 516 -5.08 1.32 -17.02
N SER A 517 -4.58 0.93 -15.84
CA SER A 517 -3.24 1.27 -15.34
C SER A 517 -2.82 0.33 -14.22
N ASP A 518 -1.84 -0.52 -14.48
CA ASP A 518 -1.29 -1.44 -13.47
C ASP A 518 -0.51 -0.71 -12.36
N GLU A 519 -0.13 0.55 -12.60
CA GLU A 519 0.69 1.41 -11.73
C GLU A 519 -0.14 2.18 -10.68
N THR A 520 -1.47 2.11 -10.71
CA THR A 520 -2.35 2.88 -9.82
C THR A 520 -3.32 1.95 -9.11
N VAL A 521 -3.43 2.08 -7.79
CA VAL A 521 -4.42 1.30 -7.01
C VAL A 521 -5.81 1.91 -7.19
N CYS A 522 -6.79 1.05 -7.39
CA CYS A 522 -8.19 1.34 -7.73
C CYS A 522 -9.14 0.45 -6.89
N GLY A 523 -9.01 0.52 -5.58
CA GLY A 523 -9.89 -0.15 -4.63
C GLY A 523 -9.47 -1.57 -4.26
N GLY A 524 -10.41 -2.32 -3.71
CA GLY A 524 -10.22 -3.72 -3.35
C GLY A 524 -11.53 -4.52 -3.34
N GLU A 525 -11.46 -5.82 -3.08
CA GLU A 525 -12.59 -6.76 -3.19
C GLU A 525 -13.84 -6.30 -2.42
N TYR A 526 -13.68 -5.56 -1.32
CA TYR A 526 -14.76 -4.96 -0.55
C TYR A 526 -14.44 -3.54 -0.13
N ALA A 527 -13.64 -2.81 -0.91
CA ALA A 527 -13.23 -1.47 -0.53
C ALA A 527 -13.17 -0.52 -1.73
N PHE A 528 -13.57 0.73 -1.50
CA PHE A 528 -13.35 1.82 -2.44
C PHE A 528 -12.05 2.54 -2.10
N ASP A 529 -11.22 2.77 -3.11
CA ASP A 529 -10.34 3.94 -3.10
C ASP A 529 -11.22 5.15 -3.38
N LEU A 530 -11.37 6.01 -2.37
CA LEU A 530 -12.35 7.10 -2.37
C LEU A 530 -11.69 8.44 -2.63
N TYR A 531 -12.36 9.29 -3.41
CA TYR A 531 -11.91 10.62 -3.79
C TYR A 531 -13.03 11.66 -3.61
N GLU A 532 -12.70 12.83 -3.10
CA GLU A 532 -13.58 14.01 -3.04
C GLU A 532 -13.33 14.91 -4.24
N ILE A 533 -14.39 15.36 -4.89
CA ILE A 533 -14.32 16.19 -6.10
C ILE A 533 -14.42 17.67 -5.72
N HIS A 534 -13.42 18.47 -6.11
CA HIS A 534 -13.31 19.89 -5.78
C HIS A 534 -13.73 20.81 -6.95
N GLY A 535 -14.90 21.43 -6.80
CA GLY A 535 -15.43 22.47 -7.72
C GLY A 535 -16.21 21.92 -8.91
N ASP A 536 -16.99 22.79 -9.57
CA ASP A 536 -17.71 22.44 -10.82
C ASP A 536 -16.66 22.15 -11.91
N GLY A 537 -16.28 20.88 -12.09
CA GLY A 537 -15.30 20.43 -13.09
C GLY A 537 -15.53 21.12 -14.43
N GLY A 538 -14.66 22.08 -14.74
CA GLY A 538 -14.82 22.99 -15.86
C GLY A 538 -14.63 22.29 -17.19
N VAL A 539 -15.66 21.63 -17.69
CA VAL A 539 -15.81 21.38 -19.12
C VAL A 539 -16.05 22.72 -19.81
N ASP A 540 -15.01 23.28 -20.45
CA ASP A 540 -15.22 24.30 -21.48
C ASP A 540 -15.97 23.62 -22.63
N GLY A 541 -17.28 23.86 -22.68
CA GLY A 541 -18.21 23.08 -23.49
C GLY A 541 -17.94 23.17 -24.99
N VAL A 542 -17.44 22.08 -25.57
CA VAL A 542 -17.67 21.78 -26.99
C VAL A 542 -19.11 21.27 -27.14
N VAL A 543 -20.05 22.20 -27.32
CA VAL A 543 -21.40 21.86 -27.78
C VAL A 543 -21.36 21.70 -29.30
N SER A 544 -21.65 20.50 -29.81
CA SER A 544 -22.08 20.34 -31.20
C SER A 544 -23.14 19.24 -31.37
N SER A 545 -24.36 19.65 -31.70
CA SER A 545 -24.98 19.26 -32.98
C SER A 545 -26.37 19.89 -33.16
N ASP A 546 -26.63 20.25 -34.42
CA ASP A 546 -27.80 20.94 -34.95
C ASP A 546 -29.15 20.21 -34.75
N THR A 547 -30.25 20.93 -34.49
CA THR A 547 -31.27 21.29 -35.51
C THR A 547 -32.55 21.93 -34.91
N ASP A 548 -33.07 22.91 -35.67
CA ASP A 548 -34.46 23.37 -35.80
C ASP A 548 -35.13 24.29 -34.76
N ASP A 549 -35.18 25.58 -35.14
CA ASP A 549 -36.41 26.33 -35.54
C ASP A 549 -36.73 27.63 -34.76
N GLN A 550 -37.09 28.64 -35.57
CA GLN A 550 -37.69 29.95 -35.31
C GLN A 550 -36.84 31.06 -34.65
N GLY A 551 -36.62 32.13 -35.42
CA GLY A 551 -37.01 33.46 -34.93
C GLY A 551 -36.04 34.63 -35.13
N ASP A 552 -36.10 35.23 -36.32
CA ASP A 552 -36.29 36.67 -36.54
C ASP A 552 -35.22 37.69 -36.03
N ASP A 553 -34.57 38.27 -37.03
CA ASP A 553 -34.57 39.71 -37.34
C ASP A 553 -33.28 40.55 -37.23
N THR A 554 -33.01 41.20 -38.36
CA THR A 554 -32.27 42.44 -38.61
C THR A 554 -30.73 42.52 -38.48
N GLY A 555 -30.10 42.49 -39.65
CA GLY A 555 -29.29 43.61 -40.18
C GLY A 555 -27.80 43.58 -39.84
N GLY A 556 -26.86 43.71 -40.78
CA GLY A 556 -26.92 44.01 -42.21
C GLY A 556 -25.57 44.58 -42.65
N VAL A 557 -25.26 44.37 -43.93
CA VAL A 557 -24.34 45.17 -44.78
C VAL A 557 -22.85 45.09 -44.39
N GLY A 558 -21.90 44.82 -45.30
CA GLY A 558 -21.91 44.72 -46.74
C GLY A 558 -20.52 44.22 -47.18
N SER A 559 -20.47 43.57 -48.34
CA SER A 559 -19.93 44.14 -49.60
C SER A 559 -18.42 44.02 -49.66
N ASP A 560 -17.92 43.04 -50.42
CA ASP A 560 -17.46 43.23 -51.81
C ASP A 560 -15.92 43.37 -51.74
N GLU A 561 -15.08 42.79 -52.58
CA GLU A 561 -15.12 42.63 -54.03
C GLU A 561 -13.86 41.75 -54.32
N GLU A 562 -13.97 40.69 -55.13
CA GLU A 562 -13.38 40.63 -56.48
C GLU A 562 -11.84 40.39 -56.53
N ASN A 563 -11.23 39.62 -57.43
CA ASN A 563 -11.65 38.83 -58.58
C ASN A 563 -10.36 38.25 -59.23
N GLU A 564 -10.54 37.32 -60.16
CA GLU A 564 -9.63 36.91 -61.26
C GLU A 564 -8.31 36.14 -60.98
N ASN A 565 -7.85 35.22 -61.83
CA ASN A 565 -8.40 34.45 -62.95
C ASN A 565 -7.22 33.60 -63.51
N ASP A 566 -7.52 32.40 -63.99
CA ASP A 566 -6.91 31.72 -65.15
C ASP A 566 -5.38 31.48 -65.21
N THR A 567 -4.95 30.21 -65.29
CA THR A 567 -4.61 29.58 -66.57
C THR A 567 -4.07 28.16 -66.43
N SER A 568 -4.55 27.31 -67.35
CA SER A 568 -4.24 25.89 -67.52
C SER A 568 -2.83 25.59 -68.05
N SER A 569 -2.29 24.42 -67.67
CA SER A 569 -1.84 23.39 -68.62
C SER A 569 -1.56 22.08 -67.86
N ASN A 570 -2.37 21.02 -67.95
CA ASN A 570 -2.56 20.05 -69.04
C ASN A 570 -1.63 18.81 -68.90
N HIS A 571 -2.27 17.63 -68.99
CA HIS A 571 -1.73 16.28 -69.28
C HIS A 571 -0.99 15.55 -68.13
N ASP A 572 -1.14 14.25 -67.88
CA ASP A 572 -1.90 13.12 -68.47
C ASP A 572 -1.54 11.92 -67.55
N THR A 573 -2.42 11.19 -66.87
CA THR A 573 -3.12 9.94 -67.26
C THR A 573 -3.47 9.26 -65.91
N THR A 574 -4.71 8.95 -65.50
CA THR A 574 -5.60 7.81 -65.88
C THR A 574 -4.86 6.47 -65.84
N ASP A 575 -5.26 5.39 -65.16
CA ASP A 575 -6.55 4.78 -64.78
C ASP A 575 -6.27 3.88 -63.55
N GLY A 576 -7.17 3.48 -62.66
CA GLY A 576 -8.61 3.27 -62.76
C GLY A 576 -8.95 1.81 -62.37
N TYR A 577 -9.62 1.66 -61.22
CA TYR A 577 -10.69 0.69 -60.88
C TYR A 577 -10.59 -0.80 -61.28
N THR A 578 -10.84 -1.71 -60.33
CA THR A 578 -12.16 -2.40 -60.15
C THR A 578 -12.04 -3.64 -59.24
N GLU A 579 -13.01 -3.78 -58.32
CA GLU A 579 -13.38 -5.03 -57.65
C GLU A 579 -13.97 -6.05 -58.64
N SER A 580 -13.85 -7.36 -58.34
CA SER A 580 -14.99 -8.28 -58.08
C SER A 580 -14.61 -9.79 -58.12
N VAL A 581 -14.77 -10.48 -56.99
CA VAL A 581 -15.59 -11.71 -56.77
C VAL A 581 -15.22 -13.06 -57.44
N VAL A 582 -14.76 -14.00 -56.57
CA VAL A 582 -15.12 -15.44 -56.36
C VAL A 582 -14.65 -16.53 -57.36
N VAL A 583 -14.02 -17.60 -56.86
CA VAL A 583 -14.51 -19.02 -56.76
C VAL A 583 -13.44 -19.93 -56.13
N VAL A 584 -13.89 -20.77 -55.19
CA VAL A 584 -13.20 -21.83 -54.44
C VAL A 584 -12.88 -23.07 -55.30
N GLN A 585 -11.71 -23.68 -55.12
CA GLN A 585 -11.49 -25.14 -55.03
C GLN A 585 -10.04 -25.44 -54.64
N GLY A 586 -9.86 -26.22 -53.57
CA GLY A 586 -8.56 -26.64 -53.04
C GLY A 586 -7.95 -27.81 -53.81
N ASP A 587 -6.73 -28.16 -53.41
CA ASP A 587 -6.19 -29.52 -53.35
C ASP A 587 -4.93 -29.48 -52.46
N ASP A 588 -4.71 -30.60 -51.78
CA ASP A 588 -3.78 -30.90 -50.70
C ASP A 588 -2.29 -30.80 -51.08
N ASP A 589 -1.42 -30.48 -50.11
CA ASP A 589 -0.09 -31.09 -49.94
C ASP A 589 0.40 -30.85 -48.50
N GLU A 590 0.64 -31.94 -47.79
CA GLU A 590 1.25 -32.05 -46.46
C GLU A 590 2.78 -31.84 -46.56
N ASP A 591 3.40 -31.18 -45.56
CA ASP A 591 4.68 -31.57 -44.93
C ASP A 591 5.16 -30.50 -43.91
N GLU A 592 5.08 -30.87 -42.62
CA GLU A 592 6.00 -30.65 -41.47
C GLU A 592 6.66 -29.28 -41.19
N ASP A 593 6.29 -28.63 -40.08
CA ASP A 593 6.95 -28.58 -38.73
C ASP A 593 6.45 -27.30 -37.99
N PRO A 594 6.09 -27.36 -36.68
CA PRO A 594 5.23 -26.37 -36.03
C PRO A 594 6.04 -25.39 -35.19
N ASP A 595 6.18 -24.14 -35.63
CA ASP A 595 6.61 -23.03 -34.78
C ASP A 595 6.14 -21.71 -35.42
N SER A 596 5.01 -21.20 -34.93
CA SER A 596 4.58 -19.79 -34.94
C SER A 596 3.11 -19.74 -34.52
N VAL A 597 2.89 -19.67 -33.21
CA VAL A 597 1.71 -18.99 -32.68
C VAL A 597 2.28 -17.75 -32.01
N ASP A 598 1.83 -16.61 -32.47
CA ASP A 598 2.16 -15.30 -31.91
C ASP A 598 1.67 -15.23 -30.46
N ASP A 599 2.53 -14.68 -29.61
CA ASP A 599 2.30 -14.29 -28.23
C ASP A 599 1.11 -13.32 -28.11
N ASP A 600 0.43 -13.39 -26.96
CA ASP A 600 -0.49 -12.44 -26.32
C ASP A 600 -1.80 -13.11 -25.87
N ASP A 601 -1.74 -13.76 -24.71
CA ASP A 601 -2.79 -13.94 -23.69
C ASP A 601 -2.35 -15.11 -22.79
N ASP A 602 -1.90 -14.82 -21.57
CA ASP A 602 -1.73 -15.86 -20.55
C ASP A 602 -2.52 -15.52 -19.29
N THR A 603 -3.84 -15.42 -19.45
CA THR A 603 -4.74 -15.98 -18.46
C THR A 603 -4.81 -17.51 -18.65
N VAL A 604 -3.94 -18.27 -17.98
CA VAL A 604 -4.12 -19.73 -17.92
C VAL A 604 -5.40 -20.02 -17.14
N LEU A 605 -6.47 -20.28 -17.87
CA LEU A 605 -7.60 -21.09 -17.41
C LEU A 605 -7.04 -22.44 -16.94
N VAL A 606 -6.89 -22.60 -15.62
CA VAL A 606 -6.72 -23.93 -15.00
C VAL A 606 -7.96 -24.73 -15.36
N THR A 607 -7.83 -25.62 -16.35
CA THR A 607 -8.94 -26.36 -16.92
C THR A 607 -9.54 -27.31 -15.89
N GLY A 608 -10.62 -26.90 -15.24
CA GLY A 608 -11.53 -27.82 -14.55
C GLY A 608 -12.03 -27.43 -13.16
N GLY A 609 -11.69 -26.26 -12.62
CA GLY A 609 -12.14 -25.86 -11.29
C GLY A 609 -12.10 -24.35 -11.05
N THR A 610 -12.99 -23.84 -10.20
CA THR A 610 -13.00 -22.43 -9.81
C THR A 610 -12.13 -22.25 -8.58
N HIS A 611 -11.14 -21.33 -8.62
CA HIS A 611 -10.32 -21.04 -7.44
C HIS A 611 -11.17 -20.33 -6.39
N MET A 612 -11.22 -20.90 -5.19
CA MET A 612 -12.05 -20.42 -4.09
C MET A 612 -11.26 -19.53 -3.13
N GLY A 613 -9.93 -19.60 -3.15
CA GLY A 613 -9.04 -18.79 -2.33
C GLY A 613 -7.95 -19.61 -1.64
N CYS A 614 -7.20 -18.92 -0.78
CA CYS A 614 -6.17 -19.50 0.09
C CYS A 614 -6.64 -19.53 1.54
N TYR A 615 -6.54 -20.67 2.19
CA TYR A 615 -7.04 -20.86 3.56
C TYR A 615 -6.00 -21.52 4.44
N GLU A 616 -5.99 -21.20 5.73
CA GLU A 616 -5.13 -21.88 6.69
C GLU A 616 -5.49 -23.37 6.76
N ASP A 617 -4.46 -24.22 6.73
CA ASP A 617 -4.58 -25.68 6.69
C ASP A 617 -3.53 -26.32 7.58
N TYR A 618 -3.98 -26.95 8.67
CA TYR A 618 -3.11 -27.51 9.71
C TYR A 618 -3.06 -29.05 9.59
N ASP A 619 -1.86 -29.63 9.55
CA ASP A 619 -1.62 -31.08 9.48
C ASP A 619 -2.40 -31.93 10.51
N SER A 620 -2.74 -31.32 11.66
CA SER A 620 -3.46 -31.99 12.75
C SER A 620 -4.98 -32.05 12.59
N ASP A 621 -5.53 -31.16 11.75
CA ASP A 621 -6.96 -31.04 11.44
C ASP A 621 -7.13 -30.41 10.04
N PRO A 622 -6.79 -31.14 8.95
CA PRO A 622 -6.76 -30.55 7.61
C PRO A 622 -8.14 -30.09 7.13
N ILE A 623 -8.17 -29.03 6.34
CA ILE A 623 -9.43 -28.42 5.86
C ILE A 623 -10.12 -29.26 4.78
N LEU A 624 -9.40 -30.16 4.12
CA LEU A 624 -9.94 -31.13 3.17
C LEU A 624 -9.76 -32.57 3.70
N ASP A 625 -10.75 -33.42 3.40
CA ASP A 625 -11.00 -34.69 4.10
C ASP A 625 -9.85 -35.72 3.99
N PHE A 626 -9.08 -35.69 2.90
CA PHE A 626 -7.96 -36.61 2.70
C PHE A 626 -6.88 -36.10 1.76
N LEU A 627 -5.63 -36.37 2.11
CA LEU A 627 -4.48 -36.25 1.22
C LEU A 627 -4.59 -37.36 0.16
N TYR A 628 -4.66 -36.95 -1.10
CA TYR A 628 -4.76 -37.86 -2.23
C TYR A 628 -3.38 -38.37 -2.64
N GLU A 629 -2.48 -37.46 -3.04
CA GLU A 629 -1.13 -37.77 -3.51
C GLU A 629 -0.13 -36.66 -3.12
N ASP A 630 1.12 -37.07 -2.88
CA ASP A 630 2.29 -36.18 -2.82
C ASP A 630 3.11 -36.42 -4.09
N GLU A 631 3.28 -35.39 -4.93
CA GLU A 631 3.93 -35.54 -6.23
C GLU A 631 5.04 -34.49 -6.42
N ASP A 632 6.18 -34.93 -6.95
CA ASP A 632 7.31 -34.04 -7.31
C ASP A 632 6.99 -33.19 -8.56
N THR A 633 5.83 -33.41 -9.19
CA THR A 633 5.38 -32.67 -10.39
C THR A 633 3.93 -32.19 -10.26
N LEU A 634 3.51 -31.81 -9.06
CA LEU A 634 2.15 -31.35 -8.77
C LEU A 634 1.86 -29.99 -9.41
N THR A 635 0.67 -29.82 -9.99
CA THR A 635 0.06 -28.53 -10.36
C THR A 635 -1.39 -28.47 -9.89
N PRO A 636 -2.03 -27.30 -9.71
CA PRO A 636 -3.44 -27.20 -9.33
C PRO A 636 -4.34 -27.92 -10.35
N ALA A 637 -4.04 -27.78 -11.65
CA ALA A 637 -4.76 -28.50 -12.71
C ALA A 637 -4.72 -30.03 -12.54
N SER A 638 -3.54 -30.57 -12.23
CA SER A 638 -3.40 -32.01 -12.01
C SER A 638 -4.13 -32.50 -10.75
N CYS A 639 -4.15 -31.68 -9.69
CA CYS A 639 -4.87 -32.00 -8.46
C CYS A 639 -6.39 -31.99 -8.66
N ILE A 640 -6.91 -30.99 -9.36
CA ILE A 640 -8.34 -30.88 -9.70
C ILE A 640 -8.80 -32.10 -10.52
N GLU A 641 -8.04 -32.51 -11.53
CA GLU A 641 -8.40 -33.69 -12.34
C GLU A 641 -8.37 -34.98 -11.52
N SER A 642 -7.37 -35.15 -10.66
CA SER A 642 -7.28 -36.30 -9.76
C SER A 642 -8.47 -36.38 -8.79
N CYS A 643 -8.83 -35.26 -8.15
CA CYS A 643 -10.01 -35.20 -7.27
C CYS A 643 -11.32 -35.43 -8.05
N ARG A 644 -11.39 -35.02 -9.33
CA ARG A 644 -12.52 -35.29 -10.23
C ARG A 644 -12.68 -36.78 -10.52
N GLU A 645 -11.58 -37.49 -10.82
CA GLU A 645 -11.62 -38.93 -11.10
C GLU A 645 -12.10 -39.76 -9.90
N GLU A 646 -11.80 -39.30 -8.68
CA GLU A 646 -12.29 -39.90 -7.44
C GLU A 646 -13.73 -39.51 -7.08
N GLY A 647 -14.27 -38.47 -7.74
CA GLY A 647 -15.64 -38.00 -7.55
C GLY A 647 -15.84 -37.08 -6.34
N GLU A 648 -14.79 -36.35 -5.97
CA GLU A 648 -14.82 -35.33 -4.92
C GLU A 648 -15.27 -33.97 -5.48
N GLU A 649 -15.71 -33.09 -4.59
CA GLU A 649 -16.30 -31.79 -4.96
C GLU A 649 -15.28 -30.64 -4.84
N LEU A 650 -14.20 -30.84 -4.09
CA LEU A 650 -13.13 -29.88 -3.85
C LEU A 650 -11.75 -30.51 -4.04
N ALA A 651 -10.82 -29.68 -4.52
CA ALA A 651 -9.39 -29.98 -4.60
C ALA A 651 -8.61 -28.87 -3.89
N GLY A 652 -7.50 -29.21 -3.23
CA GLY A 652 -6.63 -28.22 -2.61
C GLY A 652 -5.17 -28.63 -2.72
N VAL A 653 -4.29 -27.64 -2.90
CA VAL A 653 -2.85 -27.87 -2.94
C VAL A 653 -2.15 -27.14 -1.80
N GLN A 654 -1.26 -27.85 -1.12
CA GLN A 654 -0.55 -27.40 0.09
C GLN A 654 0.96 -27.70 -0.02
N GLY A 655 1.79 -26.85 0.59
CA GLY A 655 3.21 -27.11 0.76
C GLY A 655 4.00 -27.31 -0.55
N GLY A 656 3.49 -26.82 -1.68
CA GLY A 656 4.11 -26.94 -2.99
C GLY A 656 3.96 -28.30 -3.67
N SER A 657 3.59 -29.37 -2.96
CA SER A 657 3.68 -30.75 -3.48
C SER A 657 2.58 -31.70 -3.05
N GLN A 658 1.63 -31.24 -2.24
CA GLN A 658 0.58 -32.07 -1.67
C GLN A 658 -0.77 -31.75 -2.31
N CYS A 659 -1.48 -32.78 -2.79
CA CYS A 659 -2.84 -32.68 -3.32
C CYS A 659 -3.85 -33.28 -2.36
N TRP A 660 -4.83 -32.49 -1.96
CA TRP A 660 -5.90 -32.83 -1.04
C TRP A 660 -7.25 -32.79 -1.75
N CYS A 661 -8.15 -33.72 -1.43
CA CYS A 661 -9.51 -33.73 -1.96
C CYS A 661 -10.55 -33.78 -0.82
N GLY A 662 -11.76 -33.27 -1.06
CA GLY A 662 -12.83 -33.34 -0.08
C GLY A 662 -14.23 -33.03 -0.60
N THR A 663 -15.20 -33.20 0.29
CA THR A 663 -16.64 -32.95 0.01
C THR A 663 -17.30 -32.00 1.01
N THR A 664 -16.53 -31.34 1.88
CA THR A 664 -17.07 -30.46 2.92
C THR A 664 -16.83 -28.98 2.62
N ASP A 665 -17.86 -28.16 2.80
CA ASP A 665 -17.78 -26.69 2.65
C ASP A 665 -17.08 -25.98 3.83
N ASP A 666 -16.55 -26.73 4.82
CA ASP A 666 -15.87 -26.16 6.00
C ASP A 666 -14.40 -25.83 5.70
N TYR A 667 -14.03 -25.69 4.42
CA TYR A 667 -12.66 -25.39 4.02
C TYR A 667 -12.22 -23.96 4.42
N THR A 668 -13.16 -23.09 4.79
CA THR A 668 -12.88 -21.73 5.30
C THR A 668 -12.72 -21.68 6.81
N ARG A 669 -12.68 -22.83 7.51
CA ARG A 669 -12.79 -22.93 8.98
C ARG A 669 -11.76 -22.12 9.76
N TYR A 670 -10.55 -22.03 9.24
CA TYR A 670 -9.43 -21.34 9.88
C TYR A 670 -9.15 -19.95 9.28
N GLY A 671 -10.00 -19.50 8.36
CA GLY A 671 -9.81 -18.21 7.69
C GLY A 671 -8.77 -18.25 6.58
N THR A 672 -8.40 -17.07 6.11
CA THR A 672 -7.48 -16.87 4.99
C THR A 672 -6.06 -17.26 5.37
N GLY A 673 -5.40 -18.03 4.51
CA GLY A 673 -4.01 -18.44 4.70
C GLY A 673 -3.03 -17.65 3.84
N THR A 674 -1.75 -18.01 3.95
CA THR A 674 -0.67 -17.47 3.10
C THR A 674 -0.22 -18.55 2.12
N CYS A 675 -0.61 -18.40 0.86
CA CYS A 675 -0.24 -19.33 -0.20
C CYS A 675 0.80 -18.69 -1.10
N ASN A 676 2.06 -19.01 -0.86
CA ASN A 676 3.22 -18.46 -1.57
C ASN A 676 4.24 -19.54 -1.96
N PHE A 677 3.92 -20.82 -1.81
CA PHE A 677 4.81 -21.91 -2.19
C PHE A 677 4.57 -22.24 -3.66
N SER A 678 5.64 -22.23 -4.46
CA SER A 678 5.60 -22.68 -5.85
C SER A 678 5.20 -24.16 -5.94
N CYS A 679 4.45 -24.51 -6.98
CA CYS A 679 4.11 -25.90 -7.28
C CYS A 679 5.34 -26.70 -7.74
N SER A 680 5.45 -27.95 -7.29
CA SER A 680 6.58 -28.84 -7.62
C SER A 680 6.63 -29.18 -9.12
N GLY A 681 5.48 -29.19 -9.80
CA GLY A 681 5.35 -29.42 -11.24
C GLY A 681 5.39 -28.18 -12.12
N ASP A 682 5.23 -27.00 -11.52
CA ASP A 682 5.21 -25.73 -12.23
C ASP A 682 5.53 -24.57 -11.27
N SER A 683 6.75 -24.04 -11.34
CA SER A 683 7.18 -23.01 -10.39
C SER A 683 6.48 -21.66 -10.59
N GLU A 684 5.81 -21.47 -11.72
CA GLU A 684 5.04 -20.26 -12.05
C GLU A 684 3.64 -20.29 -11.42
N GLN A 685 3.24 -21.43 -10.83
CA GLN A 685 1.95 -21.61 -10.17
C GLN A 685 2.10 -21.73 -8.65
N THR A 686 1.09 -21.28 -7.91
CA THR A 686 1.07 -21.30 -6.44
C THR A 686 0.33 -22.53 -5.89
N CYS A 687 1.03 -23.34 -5.09
CA CYS A 687 0.53 -24.56 -4.46
C CYS A 687 0.51 -24.48 -2.94
N GLY A 688 -0.32 -23.58 -2.41
CA GLY A 688 -0.50 -23.43 -0.97
C GLY A 688 0.68 -22.75 -0.29
N GLY A 689 0.84 -23.01 1.01
CA GLY A 689 1.91 -22.52 1.86
C GLY A 689 2.23 -23.51 2.97
N ARG A 690 3.04 -23.09 3.95
CA ARG A 690 3.53 -23.97 5.03
C ARG A 690 2.40 -24.59 5.89
N GLU A 691 1.34 -23.82 6.12
CA GLU A 691 0.10 -24.24 6.82
C GLU A 691 -1.10 -23.59 6.12
N SER A 692 -1.11 -23.64 4.78
CA SER A 692 -2.19 -23.04 4.00
C SER A 692 -2.40 -23.79 2.70
N ALA A 693 -3.65 -23.96 2.29
CA ALA A 693 -4.00 -24.61 1.04
C ALA A 693 -4.76 -23.63 0.14
N ASN A 694 -4.34 -23.57 -1.12
CA ASN A 694 -5.21 -23.02 -2.15
C ASN A 694 -6.31 -24.05 -2.43
N VAL A 695 -7.57 -23.63 -2.56
CA VAL A 695 -8.73 -24.53 -2.74
C VAL A 695 -9.48 -24.19 -4.02
N TRP A 696 -9.94 -25.21 -4.75
CA TRP A 696 -10.76 -25.11 -5.97
C TRP A 696 -12.01 -25.98 -5.89
N THR A 697 -13.07 -25.56 -6.57
CA THR A 697 -14.17 -26.47 -6.92
C THR A 697 -13.72 -27.48 -7.96
N VAL A 698 -14.36 -28.65 -7.96
CA VAL A 698 -14.16 -29.68 -8.96
C VAL A 698 -15.49 -29.88 -9.71
N ASP A 699 -15.59 -29.32 -10.93
CA ASP A 699 -16.83 -29.31 -11.74
C ASP A 699 -16.95 -30.46 -12.75
#